data_AF-A0A2E6D4P8-F1
#
_entry.id   AF-A0A2E6D4P8-F1
#
_cell.length_a   1.000
_cell.length_b   1.000
_cell.length_c   1.000
_cell.angle_alpha   90.00
_cell.angle_beta   90.00
_cell.angle_gamma   90.00
#
_symmetry.space_group_name_H-M   'P 1'
#
loop_
_entity.id
_entity.type
_entity.pdbx_description
1 polymer ?
#
loop_
_entity_poly.entity_id
_entity_poly.type
_entity_poly.pdbx_seq_one_letter_code
_entity_poly.pdbx_strand_id
1 'polypeptide(L)'
;MPCAMARSHSPREGRPKCQGRAGAGRGRLVHTWEGRGYLNEAVPFQLGRVSLRAMRTSLPCIAVVSLLLAGSQATAQTPEWIWTSAESGKSDSMWTCHTVEVTGQVKKATLSSSCDNHCNLFVDGKQVLESHDWSVRSEVDIKGNLAKGQHALAARCRNDGGPAGLWVELVIEYADGTTQTLVTDGSWLVTSEEGPGWLSLSGSREGWQAATSLGAMGVEPWGKPGTPPPPSTSVALAADQLELPAGFEAELLYSVPKDTQGSWVSVTFDPQGRLIACDQYGAIYRVDVPKWGEALKATDIEPLGVEVGSAHGLLHAFGYLYVVVAAGKGTGLYRVGDSDGDDAYDSVEFLMPLDGSGEHGPHGVVLSPDGEALYIVGGNHTAMPEAIERSHLTRAWAEDQLLPRMPDPRGHAVGRMAPGGWVCRVSPDGKQWDLVAAGMRNSYDIAFNPEGELFTYDSDMEWDVGLPWYKPTRILHLVSGADFGWRHGSGKWPAHSPDSLPSVVDVGLGSPTGIVFGTQTAFHGPYRRALFAADWAYGTIHAVHMEPQGASYGARLETFVSGKPFPVTDLSVGQDGALYVTTGGRRTQSGLYRIRSTREAADAPVAAVADGPRALRHTMERQHGLEVMSPYWTQLGSADRFIAHAARVSLEQTPLALWADRSLAEEDPAIALQALIALARVGSDEQRVKILERAAAMPFDSFDDGQLLGWLRLLGVSSARGGEVTRDAAGRLMPLIQPRFPSGNPELDRELCRVLSYLQAPALAALGVETLEDSEVPADQIHYAMCLSYLREGWTLHLRRRYFRWLDETAPALSGGKSLTKYIENIRAQAVESLPAELKHWPELLRKPKPAAGARVIEASTARFVRAWTQEDLADSLGRVTAEPRDLKRGALFFERATCAECHRFDGKGGSTGPDLTGASGRFSPHDLLESILSPSLEVSDQYQQTELLTTDGEVFVGRIEEQDESRLVLLTGVDYSESVEFQRDEIESLRPSPLSRMPTGLLDSLTEDAILDLLAYCLSK
;
A
#
# COMPACT_ATOMS: atom_id res chain seq x y z
N MET A 1 -0.61 -60.85 -27.58
CA MET A 1 0.57 -61.74 -27.42
C MET A 1 1.82 -60.93 -27.79
N PRO A 2 2.94 -61.03 -27.03
CA PRO A 2 3.34 -59.98 -26.07
C PRO A 2 4.83 -59.52 -26.21
N CYS A 3 5.28 -58.40 -25.59
CA CYS A 3 6.05 -58.24 -24.31
C CYS A 3 7.22 -57.23 -24.58
N ALA A 4 7.89 -56.49 -23.69
CA ALA A 4 7.84 -56.17 -22.25
C ALA A 4 8.91 -55.07 -21.92
N MET A 5 8.87 -54.56 -20.68
CA MET A 5 9.58 -53.41 -20.08
C MET A 5 11.05 -53.62 -19.61
N ALA A 6 11.76 -52.48 -19.47
CA ALA A 6 12.66 -51.95 -18.39
C ALA A 6 13.59 -52.85 -17.52
N ARG A 7 14.85 -52.38 -17.30
CA ARG A 7 15.50 -52.04 -15.99
C ARG A 7 17.04 -51.84 -16.07
N SER A 8 17.57 -50.91 -15.26
CA SER A 8 18.98 -50.70 -14.87
C SER A 8 19.03 -50.27 -13.38
N HIS A 9 20.09 -50.35 -12.57
CA HIS A 9 21.25 -51.23 -12.36
C HIS A 9 21.71 -50.97 -10.89
N SER A 10 22.39 -51.95 -10.27
CA SER A 10 23.07 -51.95 -8.93
C SER A 10 24.54 -51.43 -9.10
N PRO A 11 25.54 -51.43 -8.15
CA PRO A 11 25.64 -52.10 -6.83
C PRO A 11 26.53 -51.52 -5.66
N ARG A 12 26.31 -52.12 -4.47
CA ARG A 12 27.17 -52.63 -3.34
C ARG A 12 28.56 -52.07 -2.89
N GLU A 13 28.62 -51.85 -1.55
CA GLU A 13 29.54 -52.29 -0.44
C GLU A 13 31.09 -52.36 -0.51
N GLY A 14 31.74 -51.94 0.61
CA GLY A 14 33.04 -52.48 1.11
C GLY A 14 33.76 -51.67 2.22
N ARG A 15 34.03 -52.26 3.40
CA ARG A 15 34.92 -51.75 4.52
C ARG A 15 36.38 -52.19 4.34
N PRO A 16 37.39 -51.64 5.09
CA PRO A 16 37.85 -52.26 6.37
C PRO A 16 38.45 -51.30 7.45
N LYS A 17 38.85 -51.86 8.63
CA LYS A 17 39.44 -51.26 9.86
C LYS A 17 40.99 -51.22 9.87
N CYS A 18 41.64 -50.33 10.66
CA CYS A 18 42.61 -50.63 11.78
C CYS A 18 43.56 -49.46 12.22
N GLN A 19 43.58 -49.20 13.54
CA GLN A 19 44.67 -48.90 14.54
C GLN A 19 45.89 -47.95 14.31
N GLY A 20 46.21 -47.15 15.35
CA GLY A 20 47.58 -46.72 15.77
C GLY A 20 47.70 -45.26 16.32
N ARG A 21 47.51 -44.97 17.63
CA ARG A 21 48.48 -44.75 18.75
C ARG A 21 49.49 -43.56 18.68
N ALA A 22 49.31 -42.64 19.65
CA ALA A 22 50.25 -42.18 20.71
C ALA A 22 51.23 -40.99 20.52
N GLY A 23 51.25 -40.12 21.57
CA GLY A 23 52.29 -39.14 21.95
C GLY A 23 51.67 -37.89 22.61
N ALA A 24 51.32 -37.82 23.90
CA ALA A 24 52.11 -37.80 25.15
C ALA A 24 52.96 -36.52 25.36
N GLY A 25 52.60 -35.73 26.39
CA GLY A 25 53.43 -34.64 26.93
C GLY A 25 52.74 -33.87 28.07
N ARG A 26 52.96 -34.29 29.32
CA ARG A 26 52.47 -33.68 30.57
C ARG A 26 53.36 -32.50 30.99
N GLY A 27 52.77 -31.53 31.71
CA GLY A 27 53.50 -30.60 32.57
C GLY A 27 52.57 -29.91 33.58
N ARG A 28 52.58 -30.38 34.83
CA ARG A 28 52.02 -29.72 36.03
C ARG A 28 53.16 -29.00 36.76
N LEU A 29 52.86 -27.89 37.44
CA LEU A 29 53.36 -27.39 38.75
C LEU A 29 52.98 -25.90 38.83
N VAL A 30 52.02 -25.46 39.66
CA VAL A 30 52.15 -25.06 41.08
C VAL A 30 53.29 -24.08 41.34
N HIS A 31 52.98 -22.81 41.59
CA HIS A 31 53.38 -22.10 42.81
C HIS A 31 52.66 -20.74 42.96
N THR A 32 52.25 -20.51 44.20
CA THR A 32 51.71 -19.32 44.87
C THR A 32 52.68 -18.14 44.92
N TRP A 33 52.18 -16.88 44.94
CA TRP A 33 52.60 -15.89 45.95
C TRP A 33 51.68 -14.66 46.05
N GLU A 34 51.55 -14.17 47.28
CA GLU A 34 50.69 -13.10 47.79
C GLU A 34 51.30 -11.69 47.60
N GLY A 35 50.46 -10.66 47.75
CA GLY A 35 50.88 -9.27 48.01
C GLY A 35 49.73 -8.44 48.58
N ARG A 36 49.64 -8.35 49.92
CA ARG A 36 48.76 -7.47 50.71
C ARG A 36 49.23 -6.00 50.67
N GLY A 37 48.29 -5.04 50.65
CA GLY A 37 48.03 -4.09 51.75
C GLY A 37 48.75 -2.74 51.54
N TYR A 38 48.34 -1.57 52.02
CA TYR A 38 47.33 -1.14 52.99
C TYR A 38 47.31 0.41 53.01
N LEU A 39 46.17 0.99 53.39
CA LEU A 39 45.94 2.23 54.17
C LEU A 39 45.99 3.65 53.55
N ASN A 40 44.85 4.33 53.78
CA ASN A 40 44.62 5.69 54.32
C ASN A 40 45.12 6.91 53.49
N GLU A 41 44.40 8.03 53.38
CA GLU A 41 43.70 8.79 54.41
C GLU A 41 42.47 9.55 53.87
N ALA A 42 41.50 9.77 54.76
CA ALA A 42 40.37 10.67 54.61
C ALA A 42 40.48 11.75 55.70
N VAL A 43 40.26 13.03 55.37
CA VAL A 43 39.70 14.06 56.28
C VAL A 43 39.28 15.33 55.49
N PRO A 44 38.43 16.23 56.04
CA PRO A 44 37.22 16.70 55.37
C PRO A 44 37.17 18.24 55.30
N PHE A 45 36.09 18.85 54.82
CA PHE A 45 35.70 20.17 55.33
C PHE A 45 34.18 20.33 55.32
N GLN A 46 33.65 20.64 56.50
CA GLN A 46 32.28 21.02 56.78
C GLN A 46 32.32 22.39 57.48
N LEU A 47 31.18 23.09 57.39
CA LEU A 47 30.66 24.16 58.26
C LEU A 47 30.72 25.61 57.75
N GLY A 48 29.51 26.20 57.75
CA GLY A 48 29.27 27.63 57.66
C GLY A 48 27.78 27.99 57.65
N ARG A 49 27.03 27.62 58.71
CA ARG A 49 25.68 28.16 58.98
C ARG A 49 25.80 29.61 59.47
N VAL A 50 24.92 30.51 58.98
CA VAL A 50 24.44 31.65 59.77
C VAL A 50 22.93 31.78 59.61
N SER A 51 22.26 31.83 60.77
CA SER A 51 20.84 32.11 60.99
C SER A 51 20.70 33.57 61.40
N LEU A 52 19.56 34.24 61.11
CA LEU A 52 18.80 35.01 62.11
C LEU A 52 17.46 35.56 61.58
N ARG A 53 16.57 35.72 62.55
CA ARG A 53 15.13 36.02 62.53
C ARG A 53 14.78 37.49 62.28
N ALA A 54 13.58 37.68 61.69
CA ALA A 54 12.45 38.56 62.05
C ALA A 54 12.68 40.00 62.59
N MET A 55 12.03 41.00 61.97
CA MET A 55 10.83 41.73 62.47
C MET A 55 10.64 43.13 61.83
N ARG A 56 9.36 43.43 61.52
CA ARG A 56 8.61 44.69 61.70
C ARG A 56 8.83 45.93 60.78
N THR A 57 7.80 46.17 59.96
CA THR A 57 6.99 47.41 59.82
C THR A 57 7.65 48.77 60.06
N SER A 58 7.68 49.66 59.06
CA SER A 58 6.73 50.78 58.86
C SER A 58 7.27 51.82 57.85
N LEU A 59 6.38 52.27 56.93
CA LEU A 59 6.47 53.43 56.03
C LEU A 59 6.76 54.75 56.81
N PRO A 60 7.16 55.90 56.21
CA PRO A 60 6.73 56.39 54.88
C PRO A 60 7.67 57.34 54.04
N CYS A 61 7.28 57.52 52.77
CA CYS A 61 7.15 58.78 51.98
C CYS A 61 8.34 59.64 51.47
N ILE A 62 8.17 60.07 50.20
CA ILE A 62 8.64 61.29 49.46
C ILE A 62 10.08 61.19 48.91
N ALA A 63 10.31 60.85 47.63
CA ALA A 63 10.11 61.58 46.35
C ALA A 63 11.18 62.67 46.04
N VAL A 64 11.89 62.48 44.92
CA VAL A 64 12.13 63.42 43.79
C VAL A 64 13.53 63.25 43.13
N VAL A 65 13.51 62.67 41.91
CA VAL A 65 14.14 63.09 40.63
C VAL A 65 15.69 63.20 40.59
N SER A 66 16.40 62.43 39.76
CA SER A 66 16.56 62.70 38.31
C SER A 66 17.25 61.57 37.54
N LEU A 67 16.71 61.26 36.35
CA LEU A 67 17.34 60.83 35.09
C LEU A 67 18.35 59.68 35.08
N LEU A 68 18.00 58.60 34.36
CA LEU A 68 18.79 58.06 33.24
C LEU A 68 17.88 57.21 32.34
N LEU A 69 18.00 57.46 31.03
CA LEU A 69 17.40 56.72 29.94
C LEU A 69 17.91 55.27 29.95
N ALA A 70 17.00 54.31 30.07
CA ALA A 70 17.19 52.94 29.61
C ALA A 70 15.96 52.57 28.79
N GLY A 71 16.15 52.36 27.48
CA GLY A 71 15.14 51.81 26.61
C GLY A 71 14.78 50.41 27.10
N SER A 72 13.50 50.15 27.30
CA SER A 72 12.97 48.81 27.50
C SER A 72 13.15 48.04 26.18
N GLN A 73 14.18 47.21 26.09
CA GLN A 73 14.09 46.05 25.20
C GLN A 73 13.01 45.16 25.79
N ALA A 74 11.92 44.97 25.06
CA ALA A 74 10.97 43.90 25.35
C ALA A 74 11.74 42.59 25.23
N THR A 75 11.91 41.88 26.33
CA THR A 75 12.31 40.48 26.30
C THR A 75 11.25 39.73 25.51
N ALA A 76 11.63 39.04 24.43
CA ALA A 76 10.73 38.13 23.73
C ALA A 76 10.20 37.11 24.74
N GLN A 77 8.88 37.08 24.95
CA GLN A 77 8.27 36.05 25.80
C GLN A 77 8.40 34.71 25.09
N THR A 78 8.89 33.70 25.80
CA THR A 78 9.01 32.34 25.27
C THR A 78 7.66 31.65 25.42
N PRO A 79 7.09 31.07 24.35
CA PRO A 79 5.84 30.33 24.44
C PRO A 79 6.00 29.02 25.21
N GLU A 80 5.05 28.78 26.12
CA GLU A 80 5.01 27.66 27.04
C GLU A 80 3.84 26.71 26.71
N TRP A 81 4.02 25.43 27.04
CA TRP A 81 2.96 24.43 27.00
C TRP A 81 1.98 24.66 28.17
N ILE A 82 0.68 24.76 27.86
CA ILE A 82 -0.36 25.11 28.84
C ILE A 82 -1.50 24.09 28.91
N TRP A 83 -1.98 23.80 30.13
CA TRP A 83 -2.92 22.71 30.47
C TRP A 83 -4.05 23.16 31.42
N THR A 84 -5.14 22.38 31.51
CA THR A 84 -6.28 22.66 32.41
C THR A 84 -5.97 22.54 33.90
N SER A 85 -5.20 21.54 34.37
CA SER A 85 -4.65 21.50 35.74
C SER A 85 -3.56 20.43 35.93
N ALA A 86 -2.67 20.60 36.92
CA ALA A 86 -1.66 19.59 37.31
C ALA A 86 -2.23 18.34 38.03
N GLU A 87 -3.49 18.38 38.52
CA GLU A 87 -4.10 17.28 39.30
C GLU A 87 -5.24 16.54 38.57
N SER A 88 -5.59 16.91 37.34
CA SER A 88 -6.69 16.25 36.61
C SER A 88 -6.19 15.18 35.63
N GLY A 89 -5.82 14.01 36.13
CA GLY A 89 -5.68 12.80 35.31
C GLY A 89 -7.02 12.26 34.77
N LYS A 90 -7.95 13.13 34.36
CA LYS A 90 -9.33 12.76 34.00
C LYS A 90 -9.98 13.53 32.84
N SER A 91 -9.42 14.64 32.36
CA SER A 91 -10.01 15.35 31.22
C SER A 91 -9.11 15.25 30.02
N ASP A 92 -9.67 14.75 28.92
CA ASP A 92 -9.03 14.60 27.62
C ASP A 92 -9.11 15.88 26.79
N SER A 93 -9.81 16.93 27.25
CA SER A 93 -10.19 18.09 26.44
C SER A 93 -9.92 19.43 27.16
N MET A 94 -9.59 20.46 26.38
CA MET A 94 -9.32 21.81 26.86
C MET A 94 -9.90 22.87 25.92
N TRP A 95 -10.59 23.86 26.48
CA TRP A 95 -11.00 25.07 25.76
C TRP A 95 -10.30 26.28 26.35
N THR A 96 -9.86 27.19 25.49
CA THR A 96 -9.30 28.49 25.88
C THR A 96 -9.72 29.59 24.92
N CYS A 97 -9.66 30.84 25.39
CA CYS A 97 -9.96 32.05 24.65
C CYS A 97 -9.19 33.20 25.27
N HIS A 98 -8.34 33.83 24.48
CA HIS A 98 -7.51 34.95 24.87
C HIS A 98 -7.84 36.19 24.03
N THR A 99 -7.70 37.38 24.63
CA THR A 99 -7.93 38.65 23.93
C THR A 99 -6.64 39.09 23.26
N VAL A 100 -6.69 39.32 21.95
CA VAL A 100 -5.59 39.90 21.17
C VAL A 100 -5.92 41.35 20.86
N GLU A 101 -5.15 42.29 21.41
CA GLU A 101 -5.29 43.71 21.09
C GLU A 101 -4.32 44.10 19.96
N VAL A 102 -4.89 44.49 18.82
CA VAL A 102 -4.16 44.90 17.61
C VAL A 102 -4.17 46.42 17.52
N THR A 103 -3.00 47.04 17.68
CA THR A 103 -2.88 48.50 17.91
C THR A 103 -2.67 49.32 16.64
N GLY A 104 -2.18 48.67 15.57
CA GLY A 104 -1.82 49.30 14.30
C GLY A 104 -2.33 48.54 13.08
N GLN A 105 -1.90 48.98 11.90
CA GLN A 105 -2.19 48.29 10.65
C GLN A 105 -1.26 47.08 10.49
N VAL A 106 -1.83 45.88 10.38
CA VAL A 106 -1.07 44.63 10.26
C VAL A 106 -0.45 44.51 8.86
N LYS A 107 0.87 44.32 8.80
CA LYS A 107 1.62 44.02 7.58
C LYS A 107 1.66 42.51 7.32
N LYS A 108 1.94 41.72 8.36
CA LYS A 108 1.97 40.25 8.37
C LYS A 108 1.56 39.76 9.78
N ALA A 109 0.82 38.66 9.87
CA ALA A 109 0.53 38.03 11.16
C ALA A 109 0.66 36.51 11.04
N THR A 110 1.68 35.96 11.67
CA THR A 110 1.95 34.52 11.64
C THR A 110 1.46 33.88 12.94
N LEU A 111 0.50 32.95 12.83
CA LEU A 111 0.04 32.13 13.94
C LEU A 111 0.66 30.74 13.82
N SER A 112 1.41 30.32 14.84
CA SER A 112 1.96 28.98 14.97
C SER A 112 1.34 28.25 16.16
N SER A 113 1.12 26.93 16.03
CA SER A 113 0.65 26.10 17.13
C SER A 113 1.17 24.67 17.05
N SER A 114 1.21 24.02 18.22
CA SER A 114 1.42 22.59 18.42
C SER A 114 0.53 22.14 19.58
N CYS A 115 0.09 20.88 19.58
CA CYS A 115 -0.84 20.35 20.58
C CYS A 115 -0.72 18.85 20.77
N ASP A 116 -1.19 18.33 21.90
CA ASP A 116 -1.38 16.89 22.07
C ASP A 116 -2.57 16.40 21.23
N ASN A 117 -2.30 15.62 20.19
CA ASN A 117 -3.21 14.94 19.25
C ASN A 117 -4.20 15.80 18.44
N HIS A 118 -4.93 16.74 19.05
CA HIS A 118 -5.95 17.51 18.34
C HIS A 118 -6.05 18.94 18.87
N CYS A 119 -5.97 19.94 17.99
CA CYS A 119 -6.28 21.32 18.30
C CYS A 119 -6.84 22.08 17.10
N ASN A 120 -7.98 22.74 17.30
CA ASN A 120 -8.51 23.72 16.37
C ASN A 120 -8.37 25.12 16.98
N LEU A 121 -7.76 26.06 16.25
CA LEU A 121 -7.65 27.46 16.63
C LEU A 121 -8.59 28.34 15.81
N PHE A 122 -9.21 29.29 16.49
CA PHE A 122 -10.21 30.20 15.98
C PHE A 122 -9.82 31.65 16.24
N VAL A 123 -10.05 32.52 15.25
CA VAL A 123 -10.00 33.97 15.40
C VAL A 123 -11.39 34.52 15.16
N ASP A 124 -11.97 35.17 16.16
CA ASP A 124 -13.36 35.68 16.17
C ASP A 124 -14.40 34.63 15.71
N GLY A 125 -14.23 33.39 16.16
CA GLY A 125 -15.10 32.26 15.84
C GLY A 125 -14.88 31.61 14.47
N LYS A 126 -14.00 32.15 13.63
CA LYS A 126 -13.57 31.50 12.39
C LYS A 126 -12.35 30.63 12.65
N GLN A 127 -12.42 29.35 12.31
CA GLN A 127 -11.26 28.46 12.38
C GLN A 127 -10.18 28.92 11.38
N VAL A 128 -8.94 29.03 11.86
CA VAL A 128 -7.80 29.54 11.07
C VAL A 128 -6.63 28.58 11.02
N LEU A 129 -6.46 27.73 12.03
CA LEU A 129 -5.36 26.76 12.11
C LEU A 129 -5.88 25.47 12.76
N GLU A 130 -5.31 24.35 12.32
CA GLU A 130 -5.49 23.04 12.92
C GLU A 130 -4.12 22.44 13.20
N SER A 131 -3.99 21.70 14.30
CA SER A 131 -2.78 20.99 14.69
C SER A 131 -3.17 19.59 15.19
N HIS A 132 -2.39 18.57 14.81
CA HIS A 132 -2.78 17.16 14.99
C HIS A 132 -1.72 16.30 15.71
N ASP A 133 -0.55 16.87 15.99
CA ASP A 133 0.55 16.14 16.61
C ASP A 133 1.42 17.14 17.35
N TRP A 134 1.91 16.73 18.52
CA TRP A 134 2.77 17.57 19.33
C TRP A 134 4.15 17.73 18.68
N SER A 135 4.59 16.77 17.88
CA SER A 135 5.87 16.79 17.16
C SER A 135 5.89 17.71 15.93
N VAL A 136 4.72 18.19 15.51
CA VAL A 136 4.55 19.07 14.33
C VAL A 136 4.25 20.50 14.78
N ARG A 137 4.98 21.47 14.22
CA ARG A 137 4.66 22.90 14.34
C ARG A 137 3.82 23.33 13.14
N SER A 138 2.54 23.57 13.36
CA SER A 138 1.62 24.08 12.33
C SER A 138 1.71 25.61 12.27
N GLU A 139 1.66 26.20 11.08
CA GLU A 139 1.78 27.65 10.88
C GLU A 139 0.84 28.17 9.78
N VAL A 140 0.25 29.35 9.99
CA VAL A 140 -0.61 30.03 9.01
C VAL A 140 -0.47 31.56 9.09
N ASP A 141 -0.62 32.24 7.95
CA ASP A 141 -0.77 33.71 7.92
C ASP A 141 -2.24 34.10 8.16
N ILE A 142 -2.49 34.80 9.27
CA ILE A 142 -3.82 35.26 9.69
C ILE A 142 -4.02 36.77 9.52
N LYS A 143 -3.18 37.45 8.72
CA LYS A 143 -3.32 38.89 8.46
C LYS A 143 -4.74 39.28 8.06
N GLY A 144 -5.40 38.48 7.21
CA GLY A 144 -6.76 38.75 6.73
C GLY A 144 -7.84 38.67 7.81
N ASN A 145 -7.52 38.10 8.98
CA ASN A 145 -8.42 37.91 10.10
C ASN A 145 -8.24 38.96 11.21
N LEU A 146 -7.19 39.79 11.15
CA LEU A 146 -6.87 40.77 12.19
C LEU A 146 -7.00 42.20 11.66
N ALA A 147 -7.91 42.96 12.27
CA ALA A 147 -8.07 44.39 12.05
C ALA A 147 -7.55 45.17 13.27
N LYS A 148 -7.50 46.50 13.19
CA LYS A 148 -7.20 47.31 14.38
C LYS A 148 -8.36 47.19 15.37
N GLY A 149 -8.13 46.64 16.56
CA GLY A 149 -9.17 46.36 17.55
C GLY A 149 -8.83 45.18 18.46
N GLN A 150 -9.82 44.73 19.23
CA GLN A 150 -9.72 43.51 20.04
C GLN A 150 -10.30 42.32 19.27
N HIS A 151 -9.59 41.20 19.31
CA HIS A 151 -9.96 39.94 18.67
C HIS A 151 -9.95 38.80 19.68
N ALA A 152 -10.84 37.82 19.54
CA ALA A 152 -10.80 36.57 20.30
C ALA A 152 -9.89 35.56 19.58
N LEU A 153 -8.83 35.11 20.25
CA LEU A 153 -8.05 33.95 19.85
C LEU A 153 -8.44 32.77 20.75
N ALA A 154 -9.21 31.83 20.20
CA ALA A 154 -9.74 30.70 20.94
C ALA A 154 -9.13 29.38 20.42
N ALA A 155 -9.02 28.39 21.30
CA ALA A 155 -8.57 27.05 20.92
C ALA A 155 -9.39 25.97 21.63
N ARG A 156 -9.69 24.90 20.91
CA ARG A 156 -10.24 23.64 21.44
C ARG A 156 -9.20 22.56 21.22
N CYS A 157 -8.74 21.92 22.27
CA CYS A 157 -7.74 20.85 22.23
C CYS A 157 -8.31 19.55 22.80
N ARG A 158 -7.85 18.41 22.29
CA ARG A 158 -8.17 17.08 22.81
C ARG A 158 -6.97 16.15 22.68
N ASN A 159 -6.63 15.43 23.73
CA ASN A 159 -5.58 14.41 23.77
C ASN A 159 -6.21 13.02 23.90
N ASP A 160 -5.72 12.03 23.16
CA ASP A 160 -6.29 10.69 23.12
C ASP A 160 -5.92 9.83 24.34
N GLY A 161 -4.90 10.24 25.13
CA GLY A 161 -4.32 9.45 26.21
C GLY A 161 -4.08 10.19 27.54
N GLY A 162 -4.58 11.41 27.71
CA GLY A 162 -4.31 12.22 28.91
C GLY A 162 -4.80 13.67 28.80
N PRO A 163 -4.28 14.59 29.64
CA PRO A 163 -4.61 16.02 29.56
C PRO A 163 -4.19 16.63 28.22
N ALA A 164 -5.05 17.49 27.65
CA ALA A 164 -4.74 18.17 26.40
C ALA A 164 -3.74 19.32 26.60
N GLY A 165 -2.56 19.21 25.99
CA GLY A 165 -1.57 20.28 25.91
C GLY A 165 -1.76 21.20 24.72
N LEU A 166 -1.48 22.49 24.92
CA LEU A 166 -1.46 23.51 23.87
C LEU A 166 -0.20 24.36 23.95
N TRP A 167 0.36 24.62 22.77
CA TRP A 167 1.41 25.61 22.54
C TRP A 167 0.99 26.53 21.40
N VAL A 168 1.07 27.85 21.59
CA VAL A 168 0.74 28.85 20.56
C VAL A 168 1.73 30.02 20.60
N GLU A 169 2.12 30.47 19.41
CA GLU A 169 2.86 31.71 19.18
C GLU A 169 2.17 32.51 18.06
N LEU A 170 1.82 33.76 18.33
CA LEU A 170 1.31 34.70 17.34
C LEU A 170 2.26 35.88 17.22
N VAL A 171 2.85 36.06 16.04
CA VAL A 171 3.74 37.19 15.73
C VAL A 171 3.05 38.12 14.74
N ILE A 172 2.80 39.36 15.15
CA ILE A 172 2.19 40.42 14.34
C ILE A 172 3.26 41.45 14.00
N GLU A 173 3.57 41.61 12.71
CA GLU A 173 4.38 42.70 12.20
C GLU A 173 3.46 43.84 11.73
N TYR A 174 3.67 45.04 12.24
CA TYR A 174 2.92 46.23 11.89
C TYR A 174 3.55 46.99 10.70
N ALA A 175 2.75 47.77 10.00
CA ALA A 175 3.20 48.56 8.86
C ALA A 175 4.27 49.63 9.21
N ASP A 176 4.38 50.02 10.50
CA ASP A 176 5.41 50.93 11.00
C ASP A 176 6.74 50.23 11.34
N GLY A 177 6.83 48.92 11.13
CA GLY A 177 8.02 48.09 11.38
C GLY A 177 8.14 47.59 12.82
N THR A 178 7.17 47.86 13.70
CA THR A 178 7.12 47.28 15.05
C THR A 178 6.51 45.88 15.03
N THR A 179 6.87 45.04 16.02
CA THR A 179 6.37 43.66 16.15
C THR A 179 5.72 43.47 17.52
N GLN A 180 4.60 42.76 17.54
CA GLN A 180 3.94 42.27 18.75
C GLN A 180 3.93 40.75 18.73
N THR A 181 4.29 40.13 19.85
CA THR A 181 4.22 38.68 20.02
C THR A 181 3.25 38.36 21.14
N LEU A 182 2.36 37.41 20.90
CA LEU A 182 1.50 36.79 21.91
C LEU A 182 1.88 35.31 22.00
N VAL A 183 1.99 34.80 23.22
CA VAL A 183 2.36 33.41 23.47
C VAL A 183 1.45 32.77 24.50
N THR A 184 1.33 31.44 24.47
CA THR A 184 0.74 30.68 25.57
C THR A 184 1.64 30.69 26.79
N ASP A 185 1.06 30.97 27.96
CA ASP A 185 1.72 30.93 29.25
C ASP A 185 0.69 30.66 30.38
N GLY A 186 1.15 30.57 31.62
CA GLY A 186 0.27 30.33 32.77
C GLY A 186 -0.78 31.42 33.07
N SER A 187 -0.81 32.52 32.30
CA SER A 187 -1.84 33.56 32.45
C SER A 187 -3.12 33.30 31.63
N TRP A 188 -3.09 32.34 30.70
CA TRP A 188 -4.24 31.97 29.89
C TRP A 188 -5.34 31.35 30.74
N LEU A 189 -6.60 31.61 30.40
CA LEU A 189 -7.75 30.98 31.05
C LEU A 189 -8.19 29.75 30.26
N VAL A 190 -8.42 28.65 30.95
CA VAL A 190 -8.73 27.34 30.38
C VAL A 190 -9.90 26.68 31.13
N THR A 191 -10.62 25.80 30.45
CA THR A 191 -11.68 24.96 31.02
C THR A 191 -11.67 23.57 30.37
N SER A 192 -12.19 22.56 31.06
CA SER A 192 -12.39 21.19 30.55
C SER A 192 -13.82 20.94 30.05
N GLU A 193 -14.67 21.96 30.03
CA GLU A 193 -16.06 21.86 29.58
C GLU A 193 -16.36 22.97 28.56
N GLU A 194 -17.06 22.61 27.48
CA GLU A 194 -17.50 23.57 26.49
C GLU A 194 -18.65 24.45 27.03
N GLY A 195 -18.47 25.76 26.97
CA GLY A 195 -19.45 26.75 27.44
C GLY A 195 -19.98 27.64 26.32
N PRO A 196 -21.21 28.17 26.40
CA PRO A 196 -21.79 28.99 25.34
C PRO A 196 -20.97 30.28 25.11
N GLY A 197 -20.66 30.57 23.83
CA GLY A 197 -19.93 31.77 23.43
C GLY A 197 -18.44 31.75 23.75
N TRP A 198 -17.84 30.58 23.99
CA TRP A 198 -16.40 30.44 24.27
C TRP A 198 -15.49 30.96 23.14
N LEU A 199 -15.99 30.99 21.90
CA LEU A 199 -15.29 31.53 20.72
C LEU A 199 -15.24 33.06 20.64
N SER A 200 -15.93 33.79 21.53
CA SER A 200 -16.10 35.25 21.43
C SER A 200 -15.72 35.97 22.73
N LEU A 201 -15.18 37.20 22.63
CA LEU A 201 -14.84 38.05 23.77
C LEU A 201 -16.02 38.35 24.71
N SER A 202 -17.26 38.30 24.20
CA SER A 202 -18.46 38.55 25.01
C SER A 202 -18.99 37.32 25.75
N GLY A 203 -18.40 36.14 25.54
CA GLY A 203 -18.82 34.92 26.22
C GLY A 203 -18.43 34.90 27.70
N SER A 204 -19.22 34.21 28.52
CA SER A 204 -18.88 34.03 29.94
C SER A 204 -17.60 33.21 30.10
N ARG A 205 -16.77 33.58 31.07
CA ARG A 205 -15.59 32.83 31.54
C ARG A 205 -15.75 32.36 32.98
N GLU A 206 -16.99 32.34 33.47
CA GLU A 206 -17.32 31.79 34.78
C GLU A 206 -16.93 30.30 34.84
N GLY A 207 -16.19 29.91 35.86
CA GLY A 207 -15.68 28.53 36.03
C GLY A 207 -14.35 28.23 35.31
N TRP A 208 -13.83 29.16 34.51
CA TRP A 208 -12.51 28.98 33.88
C TRP A 208 -11.40 29.23 34.90
N GLN A 209 -10.30 28.50 34.78
CA GLN A 209 -9.13 28.60 35.66
C GLN A 209 -7.89 29.04 34.90
N ALA A 210 -6.89 29.56 35.61
CA ALA A 210 -5.59 29.86 35.02
C ALA A 210 -4.92 28.56 34.55
N ALA A 211 -4.28 28.60 33.39
CA ALA A 211 -3.62 27.45 32.82
C ALA A 211 -2.38 27.07 33.63
N THR A 212 -2.12 25.77 33.71
CA THR A 212 -0.85 25.26 34.25
C THR A 212 0.20 25.30 33.16
N SER A 213 1.29 26.04 33.38
CA SER A 213 2.46 26.01 32.49
C SER A 213 3.35 24.82 32.81
N LEU A 214 3.74 24.07 31.78
CA LEU A 214 4.67 22.95 31.86
C LEU A 214 6.07 23.30 31.36
N GLY A 215 6.28 24.54 30.93
CA GLY A 215 7.56 25.04 30.43
C GLY A 215 7.57 25.31 28.93
N ALA A 216 8.69 25.84 28.45
CA ALA A 216 8.88 26.24 27.07
C ALA A 216 8.92 25.05 26.09
N MET A 217 8.74 25.34 24.80
CA MET A 217 9.04 24.39 23.71
C MET A 217 10.46 23.81 23.87
N GLY A 218 10.57 22.48 23.87
CA GLY A 218 11.79 21.74 24.25
C GLY A 218 11.68 20.97 25.56
N VAL A 219 10.62 21.17 26.35
CA VAL A 219 10.40 20.41 27.59
C VAL A 219 9.87 19.00 27.29
N GLU A 220 10.38 18.01 28.01
CA GLU A 220 9.92 16.63 27.93
C GLU A 220 8.45 16.51 28.37
N PRO A 221 7.62 15.67 27.72
CA PRO A 221 7.96 14.71 26.64
C PRO A 221 7.96 15.29 25.21
N TRP A 222 7.73 16.60 25.02
CA TRP A 222 7.39 17.18 23.71
C TRP A 222 8.57 17.63 22.83
N GLY A 223 9.79 17.67 23.37
CA GLY A 223 10.97 18.08 22.60
C GLY A 223 10.78 19.40 21.83
N LYS A 224 11.47 19.56 20.69
CA LYS A 224 11.35 20.74 19.80
C LYS A 224 10.71 20.34 18.45
N PRO A 225 9.42 20.61 18.25
CA PRO A 225 8.72 20.33 17.00
C PRO A 225 9.39 21.00 15.80
N GLY A 226 9.60 20.25 14.71
CA GLY A 226 10.22 20.76 13.49
C GLY A 226 11.75 20.93 13.52
N THR A 227 12.45 20.42 14.54
CA THR A 227 13.90 20.21 14.42
C THR A 227 14.10 18.97 13.56
N PRO A 228 14.85 19.04 12.44
CA PRO A 228 15.20 17.82 11.71
C PRO A 228 15.84 16.84 12.68
N PRO A 229 15.53 15.54 12.59
CA PRO A 229 16.35 14.55 13.29
C PRO A 229 17.82 14.82 12.92
N PRO A 230 18.76 14.59 13.83
CA PRO A 230 20.17 14.66 13.49
C PRO A 230 20.42 13.76 12.27
N PRO A 231 21.33 14.17 11.39
CA PRO A 231 21.48 13.54 10.10
C PRO A 231 21.61 12.03 10.25
N SER A 232 20.74 11.30 9.57
CA SER A 232 20.74 9.86 9.54
C SER A 232 22.13 9.37 9.12
N THR A 233 22.77 8.56 9.97
CA THR A 233 24.01 7.85 9.62
C THR A 233 23.74 6.60 8.77
N SER A 234 22.48 6.37 8.38
CA SER A 234 22.10 5.24 7.52
C SER A 234 22.75 5.41 6.14
N VAL A 235 23.37 4.34 5.67
CA VAL A 235 23.98 4.25 4.35
C VAL A 235 23.34 3.10 3.59
N ALA A 236 23.17 3.29 2.27
CA ALA A 236 22.65 2.25 1.40
C ALA A 236 23.51 0.99 1.44
N LEU A 237 22.91 -0.18 1.17
CA LEU A 237 23.57 -1.48 1.18
C LEU A 237 24.82 -1.44 0.27
N ALA A 238 25.95 -1.94 0.73
CA ALA A 238 27.16 -1.95 -0.08
C ALA A 238 27.03 -2.91 -1.28
N ALA A 239 27.60 -2.56 -2.43
CA ALA A 239 27.44 -3.34 -3.66
C ALA A 239 28.06 -4.76 -3.57
N ASP A 240 29.06 -4.97 -2.72
CA ASP A 240 29.67 -6.28 -2.48
C ASP A 240 28.80 -7.21 -1.60
N GLN A 241 27.73 -6.68 -1.02
CA GLN A 241 26.71 -7.43 -0.28
C GLN A 241 25.52 -7.84 -1.16
N LEU A 242 25.51 -7.43 -2.45
CA LEU A 242 24.51 -7.88 -3.42
C LEU A 242 24.87 -9.26 -3.96
N GLU A 243 23.87 -10.12 -4.06
CA GLU A 243 24.00 -11.41 -4.74
C GLU A 243 23.68 -11.23 -6.23
N LEU A 244 24.65 -11.56 -7.09
CA LEU A 244 24.57 -11.41 -8.55
C LEU A 244 24.95 -12.72 -9.25
N PRO A 245 24.37 -13.02 -10.44
CA PRO A 245 24.81 -14.10 -11.29
C PRO A 245 26.27 -13.94 -11.73
N ALA A 246 26.93 -15.07 -11.97
CA ALA A 246 28.30 -15.07 -12.45
C ALA A 246 28.44 -14.32 -13.79
N GLY A 247 29.40 -13.39 -13.86
CA GLY A 247 29.61 -12.56 -15.06
C GLY A 247 28.98 -11.17 -14.97
N PHE A 248 28.53 -10.76 -13.78
CA PHE A 248 28.05 -9.41 -13.49
C PHE A 248 28.81 -8.81 -12.29
N GLU A 249 28.86 -7.50 -12.24
CA GLU A 249 29.34 -6.73 -11.09
C GLU A 249 28.50 -5.46 -10.91
N ALA A 250 28.41 -5.00 -9.67
CA ALA A 250 27.67 -3.80 -9.28
C ALA A 250 28.57 -2.78 -8.60
N GLU A 251 28.18 -1.50 -8.70
CA GLU A 251 28.78 -0.38 -7.99
C GLU A 251 27.66 0.40 -7.29
N LEU A 252 27.84 0.73 -6.01
CA LEU A 252 27.03 1.73 -5.31
C LEU A 252 27.61 3.09 -5.68
N LEU A 253 26.90 3.86 -6.50
CA LEU A 253 27.32 5.19 -6.94
C LEU A 253 27.06 6.23 -5.85
N TYR A 254 25.91 6.12 -5.18
CA TYR A 254 25.49 7.13 -4.23
C TYR A 254 24.59 6.56 -3.14
N SER A 255 24.91 6.90 -1.90
CA SER A 255 23.96 6.76 -0.79
C SER A 255 23.26 8.09 -0.61
N VAL A 256 21.97 8.15 -0.96
CA VAL A 256 21.22 9.41 -0.99
C VAL A 256 21.08 9.96 0.44
N PRO A 257 21.49 11.22 0.70
CA PRO A 257 21.34 11.83 2.02
C PRO A 257 19.86 12.07 2.34
N LYS A 258 19.25 11.14 3.09
CA LYS A 258 17.82 11.12 3.40
C LYS A 258 17.26 12.47 3.86
N ASP A 259 17.97 13.18 4.73
CA ASP A 259 17.46 14.43 5.34
C ASP A 259 17.45 15.64 4.40
N THR A 260 18.19 15.57 3.29
CA THR A 260 18.30 16.69 2.34
C THR A 260 17.80 16.36 0.94
N GLN A 261 17.83 15.08 0.56
CA GLN A 261 17.45 14.62 -0.78
C GLN A 261 16.33 13.58 -0.77
N GLY A 262 15.84 13.20 0.41
CA GLY A 262 14.73 12.27 0.58
C GLY A 262 15.05 10.84 0.15
N SER A 263 14.08 10.17 -0.48
CA SER A 263 14.17 8.78 -0.91
C SER A 263 13.76 8.67 -2.36
N TRP A 264 14.72 8.35 -3.24
CA TRP A 264 14.49 8.38 -4.68
C TRP A 264 13.67 7.17 -5.15
N VAL A 265 12.58 7.44 -5.88
CA VAL A 265 11.59 6.42 -6.28
C VAL A 265 11.39 6.28 -7.78
N SER A 266 11.90 7.21 -8.58
CA SER A 266 11.82 7.14 -10.03
C SER A 266 13.12 7.66 -10.67
N VAL A 267 13.48 7.09 -11.82
CA VAL A 267 14.72 7.43 -12.52
C VAL A 267 14.57 7.39 -14.04
N THR A 268 15.21 8.32 -14.73
CA THR A 268 15.31 8.33 -16.19
C THR A 268 16.64 8.95 -16.64
N PHE A 269 16.88 9.02 -17.94
CA PHE A 269 18.06 9.69 -18.50
C PHE A 269 17.65 10.82 -19.42
N ASP A 270 18.40 11.92 -19.40
CA ASP A 270 18.29 12.99 -20.38
C ASP A 270 19.07 12.67 -21.67
N PRO A 271 18.93 13.47 -22.74
CA PRO A 271 19.62 13.22 -24.02
C PRO A 271 21.15 13.28 -23.93
N GLN A 272 21.69 13.99 -22.93
CA GLN A 272 23.13 14.12 -22.69
C GLN A 272 23.69 12.91 -21.91
N GLY A 273 22.84 12.00 -21.45
CA GLY A 273 23.23 10.81 -20.70
C GLY A 273 23.40 11.06 -19.21
N ARG A 274 22.90 12.19 -18.70
CA ARG A 274 22.82 12.45 -17.27
C ARG A 274 21.56 11.80 -16.72
N LEU A 275 21.66 11.32 -15.48
CA LEU A 275 20.57 10.63 -14.81
C LEU A 275 19.68 11.66 -14.12
N ILE A 276 18.37 11.50 -14.24
CA ILE A 276 17.35 12.29 -13.56
C ILE A 276 16.67 11.37 -12.55
N ALA A 277 16.59 11.78 -11.29
CA ALA A 277 15.93 11.02 -10.23
C ALA A 277 14.97 11.91 -9.43
N CYS A 278 13.87 11.36 -8.92
CA CYS A 278 12.94 12.10 -8.07
C CYS A 278 12.80 11.49 -6.68
N ASP A 279 12.83 12.37 -5.67
CA ASP A 279 12.38 12.04 -4.32
C ASP A 279 10.87 11.78 -4.30
N GLN A 280 10.43 10.77 -3.53
CA GLN A 280 9.03 10.38 -3.37
C GLN A 280 8.13 11.56 -2.99
N TYR A 281 8.61 12.45 -2.11
CA TYR A 281 7.83 13.55 -1.55
C TYR A 281 8.45 14.93 -1.83
N GLY A 282 9.39 15.01 -2.75
CA GLY A 282 10.23 16.20 -2.90
C GLY A 282 10.73 16.44 -4.30
N ALA A 283 11.91 17.04 -4.39
CA ALA A 283 12.45 17.59 -5.64
C ALA A 283 12.96 16.51 -6.61
N ILE A 284 13.16 16.95 -7.85
CA ILE A 284 13.83 16.21 -8.91
C ILE A 284 15.31 16.65 -8.96
N TYR A 285 16.21 15.70 -9.14
CA TYR A 285 17.66 15.88 -9.18
C TYR A 285 18.22 15.44 -10.53
N ARG A 286 19.25 16.15 -10.99
CA ARG A 286 20.12 15.76 -12.11
C ARG A 286 21.46 15.28 -11.57
N VAL A 287 21.96 14.21 -12.17
CA VAL A 287 23.19 13.51 -11.76
C VAL A 287 24.11 13.33 -12.95
N ASP A 288 25.29 13.95 -12.89
CA ASP A 288 26.39 13.73 -13.83
C ASP A 288 27.07 12.40 -13.50
N VAL A 289 26.70 11.36 -14.24
CA VAL A 289 27.16 9.99 -13.95
C VAL A 289 28.65 9.84 -14.29
N PRO A 290 29.51 9.48 -13.33
CA PRO A 290 30.94 9.32 -13.56
C PRO A 290 31.23 8.02 -14.30
N LYS A 291 32.45 7.88 -14.82
CA LYS A 291 32.89 6.61 -15.45
C LYS A 291 32.93 5.48 -14.42
N TRP A 292 32.90 4.23 -14.91
CA TRP A 292 33.00 3.06 -14.04
C TRP A 292 34.20 3.12 -13.08
N GLY A 293 33.94 2.94 -11.78
CA GLY A 293 34.94 2.95 -10.72
C GLY A 293 35.42 4.34 -10.27
N GLU A 294 34.89 5.42 -10.86
CA GLU A 294 35.07 6.78 -10.35
C GLU A 294 33.93 7.12 -9.37
N ALA A 295 34.27 7.73 -8.24
CA ALA A 295 33.28 8.11 -7.23
C ALA A 295 32.42 9.30 -7.69
N LEU A 296 31.11 9.20 -7.51
CA LEU A 296 30.17 10.31 -7.68
C LEU A 296 30.39 11.33 -6.56
N LYS A 297 30.56 12.61 -6.90
CA LYS A 297 30.74 13.68 -5.90
C LYS A 297 29.40 14.37 -5.67
N ALA A 298 29.25 14.95 -4.47
CA ALA A 298 28.06 15.76 -4.17
C ALA A 298 27.87 16.96 -5.12
N THR A 299 28.95 17.45 -5.76
CA THR A 299 28.89 18.52 -6.77
C THR A 299 28.37 18.07 -8.12
N ASP A 300 28.30 16.76 -8.35
CA ASP A 300 27.82 16.15 -9.59
C ASP A 300 26.30 15.90 -9.51
N ILE A 301 25.66 16.34 -8.43
CA ILE A 301 24.24 16.18 -8.15
C ILE A 301 23.66 17.57 -7.87
N GLU A 302 22.63 17.94 -8.62
CA GLU A 302 21.96 19.23 -8.43
C GLU A 302 20.43 19.07 -8.51
N PRO A 303 19.66 19.81 -7.69
CA PRO A 303 18.23 19.88 -7.88
C PRO A 303 17.90 20.62 -9.19
N LEU A 304 16.88 20.18 -9.91
CA LEU A 304 16.45 20.84 -11.15
C LEU A 304 15.91 22.27 -10.93
N GLY A 305 15.51 22.62 -9.70
CA GLY A 305 15.02 23.96 -9.37
C GLY A 305 13.62 24.28 -9.92
N VAL A 306 12.88 23.28 -10.37
CA VAL A 306 11.51 23.42 -10.92
C VAL A 306 10.44 23.24 -9.84
N GLU A 307 9.29 23.90 -9.99
CA GLU A 307 8.14 23.80 -9.07
C GLU A 307 7.28 22.54 -9.32
N VAL A 308 7.93 21.40 -9.59
CA VAL A 308 7.29 20.08 -9.71
C VAL A 308 8.20 19.00 -9.15
N GLY A 309 7.60 17.98 -8.52
CA GLY A 309 8.31 16.92 -7.79
C GLY A 309 7.38 15.76 -7.48
N SER A 310 7.73 14.92 -6.49
CA SER A 310 6.92 13.75 -6.08
C SER A 310 6.54 12.85 -7.26
N ALA A 311 7.47 12.70 -8.19
CA ALA A 311 7.28 11.97 -9.42
C ALA A 311 7.46 10.47 -9.18
N HIS A 312 6.44 9.69 -9.50
CA HIS A 312 6.51 8.23 -9.50
C HIS A 312 6.72 7.68 -10.92
N GLY A 313 6.65 8.54 -11.94
CA GLY A 313 7.05 8.21 -13.31
C GLY A 313 7.82 9.37 -13.93
N LEU A 314 8.93 9.05 -14.58
CA LEU A 314 9.79 10.01 -15.29
C LEU A 314 10.14 9.49 -16.67
N LEU A 315 10.07 10.37 -17.67
CA LEU A 315 10.51 10.05 -19.03
C LEU A 315 11.00 11.31 -19.74
N HIS A 316 12.22 11.28 -20.24
CA HIS A 316 12.63 12.29 -21.22
C HIS A 316 12.24 11.86 -22.64
N ALA A 317 11.38 12.64 -23.30
CA ALA A 317 10.95 12.41 -24.67
C ALA A 317 10.50 13.72 -25.34
N PHE A 318 10.46 13.77 -26.66
CA PHE A 318 9.95 14.95 -27.41
C PHE A 318 10.61 16.29 -27.07
N GLY A 319 11.84 16.28 -26.52
CA GLY A 319 12.55 17.48 -26.05
C GLY A 319 12.12 17.98 -24.67
N TYR A 320 11.38 17.18 -23.90
CA TYR A 320 10.88 17.52 -22.58
C TYR A 320 11.10 16.37 -21.59
N LEU A 321 11.14 16.71 -20.31
CA LEU A 321 10.99 15.76 -19.21
C LEU A 321 9.50 15.67 -18.84
N TYR A 322 8.89 14.52 -19.06
CA TYR A 322 7.54 14.20 -18.58
C TYR A 322 7.61 13.69 -17.15
N VAL A 323 6.72 14.21 -16.32
CA VAL A 323 6.70 13.97 -14.88
C VAL A 323 5.28 13.54 -14.48
N VAL A 324 5.14 12.31 -13.98
CA VAL A 324 3.88 11.79 -13.45
C VAL A 324 3.90 11.91 -11.93
N VAL A 325 3.11 12.86 -11.42
CA VAL A 325 3.03 13.21 -9.99
C VAL A 325 1.95 12.39 -9.31
N ALA A 326 2.33 11.67 -8.25
CA ALA A 326 1.46 10.73 -7.54
C ALA A 326 1.25 11.07 -6.06
N ALA A 327 1.81 12.18 -5.58
CA ALA A 327 1.61 12.64 -4.21
C ALA A 327 1.53 14.17 -4.13
N GLY A 328 0.87 14.67 -3.08
CA GLY A 328 0.70 16.10 -2.85
C GLY A 328 -0.46 16.73 -3.63
N LYS A 329 -0.43 18.05 -3.76
CA LYS A 329 -1.44 18.80 -4.53
C LYS A 329 -1.09 18.77 -6.01
N GLY A 330 -2.08 18.49 -6.86
CA GLY A 330 -1.90 18.49 -8.32
C GLY A 330 -1.34 17.18 -8.87
N THR A 331 -1.82 16.03 -8.39
CA THR A 331 -1.50 14.73 -9.01
C THR A 331 -1.90 14.73 -10.49
N GLY A 332 -1.01 14.24 -11.35
CA GLY A 332 -1.21 14.38 -12.80
C GLY A 332 0.04 14.27 -13.64
N LEU A 333 -0.15 14.51 -14.94
CA LEU A 333 0.92 14.56 -15.94
C LEU A 333 1.39 15.99 -16.13
N TYR A 334 2.70 16.20 -16.01
CA TYR A 334 3.40 17.44 -16.27
C TYR A 334 4.43 17.25 -17.36
N ARG A 335 4.81 18.37 -17.98
CA ARG A 335 5.90 18.46 -18.93
C ARG A 335 6.82 19.59 -18.51
N VAL A 336 8.11 19.29 -18.46
CA VAL A 336 9.16 20.22 -18.03
C VAL A 336 10.15 20.41 -19.17
N GLY A 337 10.51 21.65 -19.47
CA GLY A 337 11.39 21.98 -20.59
C GLY A 337 12.42 23.05 -20.28
N ASP A 338 13.39 23.16 -21.17
CA ASP A 338 14.36 24.25 -21.27
C ASP A 338 13.85 25.24 -22.32
N SER A 339 13.42 26.43 -21.89
CA SER A 339 12.73 27.41 -22.72
C SER A 339 13.67 28.34 -23.49
N ASP A 340 14.93 28.45 -23.08
CA ASP A 340 15.92 29.35 -23.68
C ASP A 340 17.17 28.65 -24.25
N GLY A 341 17.29 27.34 -24.06
CA GLY A 341 18.33 26.48 -24.61
C GLY A 341 19.64 26.54 -23.84
N ASP A 342 19.61 26.94 -22.57
CA ASP A 342 20.79 27.06 -21.70
C ASP A 342 21.16 25.77 -20.96
N ASP A 343 20.45 24.66 -21.24
CA ASP A 343 20.59 23.36 -20.58
C ASP A 343 20.13 23.37 -19.10
N ALA A 344 19.23 24.28 -18.75
CA ALA A 344 18.49 24.29 -17.50
C ALA A 344 16.98 24.13 -17.74
N TYR A 345 16.34 23.28 -16.94
CA TYR A 345 14.89 23.17 -16.94
C TYR A 345 14.28 24.38 -16.23
N ASP A 346 13.46 25.16 -16.93
CA ASP A 346 12.93 26.44 -16.46
C ASP A 346 11.41 26.61 -16.71
N SER A 347 10.80 25.68 -17.43
CA SER A 347 9.38 25.70 -17.77
C SER A 347 8.67 24.46 -17.24
N VAL A 348 7.53 24.66 -16.57
CA VAL A 348 6.67 23.59 -16.05
C VAL A 348 5.26 23.81 -16.59
N GLU A 349 4.74 22.82 -17.29
CA GLU A 349 3.39 22.81 -17.83
C GLU A 349 2.59 21.64 -17.26
N PHE A 350 1.46 21.93 -16.63
CA PHE A 350 0.50 20.90 -16.21
C PHE A 350 -0.36 20.50 -17.40
N LEU A 351 -0.23 19.25 -17.84
CA LEU A 351 -0.96 18.74 -19.01
C LEU A 351 -2.33 18.18 -18.62
N MET A 352 -2.40 17.37 -17.56
CA MET A 352 -3.64 16.69 -17.20
C MET A 352 -3.71 16.26 -15.74
N PRO A 353 -4.86 16.43 -15.05
CA PRO A 353 -5.08 15.82 -13.75
C PRO A 353 -5.22 14.30 -13.84
N LEU A 354 -4.61 13.61 -12.88
CA LEU A 354 -4.82 12.18 -12.64
C LEU A 354 -5.28 12.04 -11.19
N ASP A 355 -6.57 11.80 -11.00
CA ASP A 355 -7.18 11.67 -9.67
C ASP A 355 -6.81 10.32 -9.04
N GLY A 356 -5.71 10.32 -8.30
CA GLY A 356 -5.15 9.17 -7.62
C GLY A 356 -3.85 9.57 -6.95
N SER A 357 -3.49 8.88 -5.88
CA SER A 357 -2.26 9.17 -5.15
C SER A 357 -1.67 7.93 -4.52
N GLY A 358 -0.44 8.06 -4.03
CA GLY A 358 0.25 7.04 -3.25
C GLY A 358 0.68 5.85 -4.10
N GLU A 359 0.75 4.69 -3.47
CA GLU A 359 1.32 3.46 -4.04
C GLU A 359 0.43 2.83 -5.11
N HIS A 360 -0.84 3.20 -5.14
CA HIS A 360 -1.83 2.73 -6.10
C HIS A 360 -2.31 3.86 -7.03
N GLY A 361 -1.59 4.99 -7.03
CA GLY A 361 -1.81 6.18 -7.84
C GLY A 361 -1.36 6.02 -9.31
N PRO A 362 -1.18 7.15 -10.02
CA PRO A 362 -0.57 7.18 -11.35
C PRO A 362 0.94 6.99 -11.23
N HIS A 363 1.57 6.22 -12.12
CA HIS A 363 2.99 5.87 -12.00
C HIS A 363 3.73 5.95 -13.35
N GLY A 364 4.24 4.83 -13.86
CA GLY A 364 5.13 4.76 -15.02
C GLY A 364 4.62 5.49 -16.26
N VAL A 365 5.55 6.14 -16.96
CA VAL A 365 5.37 6.75 -18.27
C VAL A 365 6.48 6.30 -19.20
N VAL A 366 6.13 5.76 -20.36
CA VAL A 366 7.12 5.28 -21.36
C VAL A 366 6.82 5.78 -22.75
N LEU A 367 7.86 5.87 -23.58
CA LEU A 367 7.74 6.22 -24.98
C LEU A 367 7.22 5.02 -25.78
N SER A 368 6.31 5.27 -26.73
CA SER A 368 5.86 4.27 -27.67
C SER A 368 7.01 3.76 -28.57
N PRO A 369 6.96 2.52 -29.07
CA PRO A 369 8.02 1.97 -29.92
C PRO A 369 8.30 2.76 -31.21
N ASP A 370 7.27 3.43 -31.74
CA ASP A 370 7.37 4.32 -32.91
C ASP A 370 7.89 5.73 -32.57
N GLY A 371 8.01 6.07 -31.28
CA GLY A 371 8.44 7.38 -30.82
C GLY A 371 7.41 8.49 -31.03
N GLU A 372 6.12 8.17 -31.22
CA GLU A 372 5.07 9.15 -31.55
C GLU A 372 4.13 9.47 -30.38
N ALA A 373 4.11 8.66 -29.31
CA ALA A 373 3.19 8.81 -28.20
C ALA A 373 3.81 8.37 -26.87
N LEU A 374 3.15 8.76 -25.78
CA LEU A 374 3.43 8.31 -24.43
C LEU A 374 2.48 7.17 -24.06
N TYR A 375 2.87 6.31 -23.14
CA TYR A 375 2.01 5.36 -22.47
C TYR A 375 2.09 5.59 -20.97
N ILE A 376 0.96 5.69 -20.29
CA ILE A 376 0.87 5.99 -18.85
C ILE A 376 0.03 4.91 -18.17
N VAL A 377 0.50 4.45 -17.00
CA VAL A 377 -0.21 3.48 -16.16
C VAL A 377 -0.78 4.13 -14.89
N GLY A 378 -2.00 3.74 -14.54
CA GLY A 378 -2.65 4.09 -13.28
C GLY A 378 -3.12 2.85 -12.52
N GLY A 379 -2.87 2.82 -11.21
CA GLY A 379 -3.37 1.76 -10.33
C GLY A 379 -4.88 1.88 -10.05
N ASN A 380 -5.45 0.93 -9.31
CA ASN A 380 -6.88 0.86 -9.00
C ASN A 380 -7.39 1.97 -8.06
N HIS A 381 -6.48 2.77 -7.48
CA HIS A 381 -6.83 3.99 -6.75
C HIS A 381 -6.72 5.26 -7.61
N THR A 382 -6.38 5.10 -8.89
CA THR A 382 -6.41 6.19 -9.86
C THR A 382 -7.71 6.11 -10.65
N ALA A 383 -8.56 7.12 -10.51
CA ALA A 383 -9.76 7.24 -11.32
C ALA A 383 -9.41 7.23 -12.81
N MET A 384 -10.31 6.67 -13.60
CA MET A 384 -10.16 6.68 -15.05
C MET A 384 -10.17 8.15 -15.54
N PRO A 385 -9.20 8.59 -16.36
CA PRO A 385 -9.17 9.96 -16.87
C PRO A 385 -10.44 10.30 -17.66
N GLU A 386 -11.04 11.46 -17.38
CA GLU A 386 -12.21 11.94 -18.13
C GLU A 386 -11.90 12.23 -19.60
N ALA A 387 -10.63 12.49 -19.93
CA ALA A 387 -10.16 12.90 -21.24
C ALA A 387 -10.05 11.76 -22.28
N ILE A 388 -10.43 10.52 -21.94
CA ILE A 388 -10.33 9.39 -22.88
C ILE A 388 -11.31 9.59 -24.04
N GLU A 389 -10.76 9.92 -25.21
CA GLU A 389 -11.49 10.13 -26.46
C GLU A 389 -11.82 8.80 -27.14
N ARG A 390 -10.84 7.87 -27.14
CA ARG A 390 -10.95 6.56 -27.77
C ARG A 390 -10.71 5.47 -26.75
N SER A 391 -11.45 4.36 -26.87
CA SER A 391 -11.26 3.21 -25.98
C SER A 391 -11.08 1.95 -26.82
N HIS A 392 -9.96 1.26 -26.63
CA HIS A 392 -9.74 -0.06 -27.22
C HIS A 392 -10.60 -1.12 -26.54
N LEU A 393 -11.07 -0.86 -25.30
CA LEU A 393 -12.04 -1.68 -24.59
C LEU A 393 -13.45 -1.23 -24.94
N THR A 394 -14.37 -2.18 -24.98
CA THR A 394 -15.80 -1.87 -24.92
C THR A 394 -16.14 -1.29 -23.54
N ARG A 395 -16.72 -0.08 -23.48
CA ARG A 395 -17.16 0.58 -22.24
C ARG A 395 -18.43 -0.07 -21.65
N ALA A 396 -18.47 -1.39 -21.60
CA ALA A 396 -19.54 -2.19 -21.01
C ALA A 396 -19.14 -2.67 -19.62
N TRP A 397 -18.78 -1.70 -18.76
CA TRP A 397 -18.30 -1.96 -17.40
C TRP A 397 -19.37 -2.66 -16.58
N ALA A 398 -19.00 -3.81 -16.03
CA ALA A 398 -19.78 -4.49 -15.02
C ALA A 398 -18.86 -5.41 -14.22
N GLU A 399 -19.41 -5.85 -13.11
CA GLU A 399 -18.73 -6.71 -12.16
C GLU A 399 -18.81 -8.19 -12.52
N ASP A 400 -19.86 -8.57 -13.27
CA ASP A 400 -20.09 -9.92 -13.79
C ASP A 400 -19.97 -11.02 -12.73
N GLN A 401 -20.52 -10.75 -11.55
CA GLN A 401 -20.59 -11.68 -10.42
C GLN A 401 -21.97 -12.34 -10.35
N LEU A 402 -21.98 -13.68 -10.40
CA LEU A 402 -23.22 -14.45 -10.34
C LEU A 402 -23.79 -14.56 -8.92
N LEU A 403 -22.92 -14.76 -7.94
CA LEU A 403 -23.26 -14.71 -6.52
C LEU A 403 -22.87 -13.32 -5.98
N PRO A 404 -23.54 -12.83 -4.91
CA PRO A 404 -23.14 -11.59 -4.27
C PRO A 404 -21.65 -11.60 -3.91
N ARG A 405 -20.97 -10.47 -4.15
CA ARG A 405 -19.57 -10.30 -3.72
C ARG A 405 -19.50 -10.28 -2.20
N MET A 406 -18.39 -10.78 -1.67
CA MET A 406 -17.96 -10.48 -0.31
C MET A 406 -16.91 -9.37 -0.42
N PRO A 407 -17.20 -8.14 0.04
CA PRO A 407 -16.20 -7.08 0.14
C PRO A 407 -15.00 -7.54 0.96
N ASP A 408 -13.85 -6.90 0.78
CA ASP A 408 -12.71 -7.15 1.66
C ASP A 408 -13.12 -6.78 3.10
N PRO A 409 -13.14 -7.74 4.05
CA PRO A 409 -13.68 -7.52 5.38
C PRO A 409 -12.74 -6.67 6.26
N ARG A 410 -11.65 -6.19 5.67
CA ARG A 410 -10.77 -5.22 6.28
C ARG A 410 -10.92 -3.85 5.66
N GLY A 411 -11.72 -3.66 4.61
CA GLY A 411 -11.99 -2.36 4.02
C GLY A 411 -11.04 -1.93 2.91
N HIS A 412 -10.16 -2.80 2.40
CA HIS A 412 -9.26 -2.41 1.31
C HIS A 412 -10.01 -2.28 -0.03
N ALA A 413 -9.93 -1.09 -0.64
CA ALA A 413 -10.54 -0.76 -1.93
C ALA A 413 -12.05 -1.07 -2.02
N VAL A 414 -12.76 -1.16 -0.89
CA VAL A 414 -14.21 -1.30 -0.88
C VAL A 414 -14.82 -0.10 -1.59
N GLY A 415 -15.82 -0.36 -2.44
CA GLY A 415 -16.47 0.66 -3.27
C GLY A 415 -15.73 1.00 -4.58
N ARG A 416 -14.49 0.51 -4.79
CA ARG A 416 -13.82 0.63 -6.10
C ARG A 416 -14.42 -0.38 -7.08
N MET A 417 -15.15 0.12 -8.06
CA MET A 417 -15.84 -0.67 -9.08
C MET A 417 -15.03 -0.77 -10.37
N ALA A 418 -15.45 -1.67 -11.26
CA ALA A 418 -14.84 -1.83 -12.57
C ALA A 418 -14.92 -0.53 -13.40
N PRO A 419 -13.88 -0.24 -14.19
CA PRO A 419 -12.60 -0.94 -14.27
C PRO A 419 -11.63 -0.45 -13.18
N GLY A 420 -10.94 -1.37 -12.50
CA GLY A 420 -9.79 -1.01 -11.67
C GLY A 420 -8.50 -1.11 -12.49
N GLY A 421 -7.59 -0.15 -12.31
CA GLY A 421 -6.29 -0.09 -12.99
C GLY A 421 -6.41 0.09 -14.51
N TRP A 422 -5.51 0.87 -15.11
CA TRP A 422 -5.61 1.18 -16.53
C TRP A 422 -4.26 1.57 -17.14
N VAL A 423 -4.18 1.44 -18.47
CA VAL A 423 -3.08 1.98 -19.28
C VAL A 423 -3.67 2.76 -20.44
N CYS A 424 -3.19 3.99 -20.63
CA CYS A 424 -3.59 4.86 -21.73
C CYS A 424 -2.39 5.19 -22.62
N ARG A 425 -2.63 5.25 -23.93
CA ARG A 425 -1.75 5.90 -24.90
C ARG A 425 -2.12 7.39 -24.95
N VAL A 426 -1.12 8.26 -24.96
CA VAL A 426 -1.28 9.71 -24.80
C VAL A 426 -0.46 10.47 -25.83
N SER A 427 -1.02 11.49 -26.48
CA SER A 427 -0.24 12.36 -27.37
C SER A 427 0.84 13.14 -26.61
N PRO A 428 1.95 13.56 -27.26
CA PRO A 428 3.02 14.30 -26.58
C PRO A 428 2.56 15.60 -25.90
N ASP A 429 1.47 16.22 -26.36
CA ASP A 429 0.88 17.41 -25.77
C ASP A 429 -0.19 17.12 -24.70
N GLY A 430 -0.40 15.84 -24.36
CA GLY A 430 -1.35 15.41 -23.34
C GLY A 430 -2.83 15.52 -23.72
N LYS A 431 -3.17 15.82 -24.98
CA LYS A 431 -4.55 16.10 -25.38
C LYS A 431 -5.35 14.90 -25.89
N GLN A 432 -4.71 13.94 -26.57
CA GLN A 432 -5.39 12.75 -27.08
C GLN A 432 -5.08 11.56 -26.19
N TRP A 433 -6.13 10.88 -25.73
CA TRP A 433 -6.03 9.74 -24.84
C TRP A 433 -6.81 8.55 -25.39
N ASP A 434 -6.09 7.45 -25.60
CA ASP A 434 -6.64 6.17 -26.01
C ASP A 434 -6.50 5.17 -24.86
N LEU A 435 -7.61 4.66 -24.31
CA LEU A 435 -7.55 3.58 -23.31
C LEU A 435 -7.13 2.27 -24.00
N VAL A 436 -6.04 1.66 -23.54
CA VAL A 436 -5.45 0.47 -24.17
C VAL A 436 -5.84 -0.82 -23.46
N ALA A 437 -5.70 -0.87 -22.14
CA ALA A 437 -6.00 -2.03 -21.29
C ALA A 437 -6.45 -1.58 -19.90
N ALA A 438 -7.16 -2.43 -19.18
CA ALA A 438 -7.64 -2.18 -17.82
C ALA A 438 -7.78 -3.48 -17.00
N GLY A 439 -8.28 -3.38 -15.76
CA GLY A 439 -8.57 -4.54 -14.93
C GLY A 439 -7.37 -5.06 -14.14
N MET A 440 -6.34 -4.24 -13.96
CA MET A 440 -5.20 -4.49 -13.08
C MET A 440 -5.49 -3.97 -11.66
N ARG A 441 -4.68 -4.35 -10.67
CA ARG A 441 -4.77 -3.75 -9.33
C ARG A 441 -3.77 -2.62 -9.20
N ASN A 442 -2.50 -2.97 -9.10
CA ASN A 442 -1.43 -2.04 -8.84
C ASN A 442 -0.21 -2.42 -9.68
N SER A 443 -0.24 -1.88 -10.89
CA SER A 443 0.79 -1.95 -11.90
C SER A 443 1.61 -0.67 -11.81
N TYR A 444 2.80 -0.76 -11.21
CA TYR A 444 3.63 0.41 -10.90
C TYR A 444 4.34 0.95 -12.15
N ASP A 445 4.72 0.07 -13.08
CA ASP A 445 5.47 0.47 -14.26
C ASP A 445 5.17 -0.43 -15.47
N ILE A 446 5.53 0.03 -16.66
CA ILE A 446 5.27 -0.62 -17.93
C ILE A 446 6.50 -0.59 -18.84
N ALA A 447 6.71 -1.63 -19.64
CA ALA A 447 7.83 -1.67 -20.58
C ALA A 447 7.49 -2.37 -21.90
N PHE A 448 8.03 -1.83 -22.99
CA PHE A 448 7.94 -2.43 -24.32
C PHE A 448 9.11 -3.39 -24.56
N ASN A 449 8.80 -4.56 -25.11
CA ASN A 449 9.81 -5.47 -25.63
C ASN A 449 10.31 -5.03 -27.03
N PRO A 450 11.34 -5.68 -27.61
CA PRO A 450 11.81 -5.38 -28.97
C PRO A 450 10.78 -5.51 -30.08
N GLU A 451 9.73 -6.29 -29.86
CA GLU A 451 8.66 -6.52 -30.82
C GLU A 451 7.53 -5.47 -30.71
N GLY A 452 7.65 -4.52 -29.78
CA GLY A 452 6.65 -3.47 -29.56
C GLY A 452 5.46 -3.91 -28.70
N GLU A 453 5.58 -5.03 -27.99
CA GLU A 453 4.56 -5.55 -27.06
C GLU A 453 4.75 -4.96 -25.67
N LEU A 454 3.65 -4.63 -25.01
CA LEU A 454 3.65 -3.92 -23.72
C LEU A 454 3.44 -4.89 -22.54
N PHE A 455 4.22 -4.72 -21.47
CA PHE A 455 4.14 -5.55 -20.27
C PHE A 455 4.06 -4.71 -19.01
N THR A 456 3.54 -5.31 -17.93
CA THR A 456 3.56 -4.76 -16.56
C THR A 456 3.88 -5.86 -15.55
N TYR A 457 4.30 -5.47 -14.35
CA TYR A 457 4.31 -6.32 -13.16
C TYR A 457 3.20 -5.85 -12.19
N ASP A 458 2.14 -6.65 -12.06
CA ASP A 458 0.94 -6.31 -11.28
C ASP A 458 0.91 -7.09 -9.96
N SER A 459 0.51 -6.43 -8.87
CA SER A 459 0.25 -7.09 -7.59
C SER A 459 -1.23 -7.40 -7.37
N ASP A 460 -1.56 -8.19 -6.35
CA ASP A 460 -2.92 -8.33 -5.84
C ASP A 460 -2.94 -8.10 -4.33
N MET A 461 -4.07 -8.34 -3.66
CA MET A 461 -4.21 -8.20 -2.21
C MET A 461 -3.54 -9.37 -1.46
N GLU A 462 -2.32 -9.18 -0.93
CA GLU A 462 -1.60 -10.24 -0.20
C GLU A 462 -2.32 -10.68 1.09
N TRP A 463 -3.28 -9.89 1.58
CA TRP A 463 -4.13 -10.32 2.69
C TRP A 463 -5.10 -11.43 2.30
N ASP A 464 -5.32 -11.64 1.00
CA ASP A 464 -6.17 -12.70 0.48
C ASP A 464 -5.43 -14.03 0.28
N VAL A 465 -4.11 -14.11 0.52
CA VAL A 465 -3.33 -15.34 0.29
C VAL A 465 -4.03 -16.58 0.84
N GLY A 466 -4.17 -17.62 0.03
CA GLY A 466 -4.88 -18.85 0.39
C GLY A 466 -6.39 -18.82 0.17
N LEU A 467 -6.98 -17.67 -0.17
CA LEU A 467 -8.36 -17.56 -0.63
C LEU A 467 -8.46 -17.88 -2.13
N PRO A 468 -9.61 -18.41 -2.60
CA PRO A 468 -9.80 -18.82 -3.98
C PRO A 468 -9.73 -17.70 -5.03
N TRP A 469 -9.88 -16.44 -4.61
CA TRP A 469 -9.80 -15.27 -5.50
C TRP A 469 -8.45 -14.54 -5.45
N TYR A 470 -7.52 -14.94 -4.58
CA TYR A 470 -6.19 -14.33 -4.55
C TYR A 470 -5.42 -14.64 -5.83
N LYS A 471 -4.84 -13.61 -6.45
CA LYS A 471 -3.91 -13.75 -7.57
C LYS A 471 -2.50 -13.43 -7.06
N PRO A 472 -1.47 -14.25 -7.33
CA PRO A 472 -0.10 -13.86 -7.02
C PRO A 472 0.32 -12.61 -7.81
N THR A 473 1.41 -11.97 -7.38
CA THR A 473 2.07 -10.96 -8.22
C THR A 473 2.48 -11.60 -9.54
N ARG A 474 2.30 -10.89 -10.65
CA ARG A 474 2.35 -11.52 -11.96
C ARG A 474 2.75 -10.56 -13.06
N ILE A 475 3.47 -11.09 -14.05
CA ILE A 475 3.77 -10.37 -15.28
C ILE A 475 2.57 -10.49 -16.22
N LEU A 476 2.09 -9.36 -16.72
CA LEU A 476 0.97 -9.31 -17.67
C LEU A 476 1.46 -8.78 -19.01
N HIS A 477 0.94 -9.37 -20.09
CA HIS A 477 1.08 -8.86 -21.45
C HIS A 477 -0.14 -8.00 -21.78
N LEU A 478 0.06 -6.68 -21.77
CA LEU A 478 -0.98 -5.65 -21.88
C LEU A 478 -1.46 -5.47 -23.33
N VAL A 479 -2.19 -6.45 -23.84
CA VAL A 479 -2.74 -6.42 -25.20
C VAL A 479 -3.92 -5.45 -25.33
N SER A 480 -4.15 -4.95 -26.55
CA SER A 480 -5.22 -4.00 -26.83
C SER A 480 -6.61 -4.56 -26.50
N GLY A 481 -7.37 -3.85 -25.68
CA GLY A 481 -8.74 -4.19 -25.29
C GLY A 481 -8.86 -5.13 -24.10
N ALA A 482 -7.76 -5.47 -23.41
CA ALA A 482 -7.76 -6.41 -22.29
C ALA A 482 -8.40 -5.83 -21.02
N ASP A 483 -9.28 -6.59 -20.37
CA ASP A 483 -9.70 -6.45 -18.96
C ASP A 483 -9.13 -7.66 -18.19
N PHE A 484 -8.19 -7.43 -17.27
CA PHE A 484 -7.58 -8.51 -16.47
C PHE A 484 -8.45 -8.94 -15.26
N GLY A 485 -9.65 -8.38 -15.14
CA GLY A 485 -10.71 -8.86 -14.27
C GLY A 485 -10.46 -8.63 -12.79
N TRP A 486 -9.56 -7.71 -12.42
CA TRP A 486 -9.45 -7.28 -11.03
C TRP A 486 -10.74 -6.59 -10.59
N ARG A 487 -11.27 -7.01 -9.44
CA ARG A 487 -12.36 -6.39 -8.69
C ARG A 487 -12.02 -6.50 -7.20
N HIS A 488 -12.61 -5.67 -6.34
CA HIS A 488 -12.36 -5.79 -4.91
C HIS A 488 -12.98 -7.06 -4.30
N GLY A 489 -12.41 -7.52 -3.18
CA GLY A 489 -12.89 -8.66 -2.41
C GLY A 489 -12.96 -9.96 -3.22
N SER A 490 -14.01 -10.75 -3.00
CA SER A 490 -14.22 -12.04 -3.70
C SER A 490 -14.65 -11.92 -5.17
N GLY A 491 -14.77 -10.70 -5.71
CA GLY A 491 -15.28 -10.43 -7.05
C GLY A 491 -14.26 -10.61 -8.20
N LYS A 492 -13.01 -10.97 -7.92
CA LYS A 492 -11.96 -11.08 -8.95
C LYS A 492 -12.30 -12.17 -9.96
N TRP A 493 -12.16 -11.89 -11.25
CA TRP A 493 -12.42 -12.88 -12.28
C TRP A 493 -11.31 -13.93 -12.34
N PRO A 494 -11.65 -15.22 -12.46
CA PRO A 494 -10.66 -16.27 -12.67
C PRO A 494 -9.89 -16.10 -13.99
N ALA A 495 -8.61 -16.49 -14.01
CA ALA A 495 -7.74 -16.37 -15.18
C ALA A 495 -8.21 -17.23 -16.38
N HIS A 496 -8.97 -18.29 -16.13
CA HIS A 496 -9.58 -19.14 -17.16
C HIS A 496 -10.82 -18.52 -17.82
N SER A 497 -11.32 -17.37 -17.33
CA SER A 497 -12.48 -16.71 -17.94
C SER A 497 -12.16 -16.31 -19.39
N PRO A 498 -12.98 -16.69 -20.38
CA PRO A 498 -12.75 -16.36 -21.79
C PRO A 498 -12.69 -14.87 -22.09
N ASP A 499 -13.31 -14.03 -21.26
CA ASP A 499 -13.33 -12.58 -21.33
C ASP A 499 -12.28 -11.87 -20.46
N SER A 500 -11.35 -12.63 -19.88
CA SER A 500 -10.10 -12.15 -19.28
C SER A 500 -8.91 -12.80 -20.00
N LEU A 501 -7.71 -12.30 -19.76
CA LEU A 501 -6.46 -12.90 -20.24
C LEU A 501 -5.59 -13.41 -19.06
N PRO A 502 -4.79 -14.47 -19.29
CA PRO A 502 -3.91 -15.02 -18.26
C PRO A 502 -2.64 -14.16 -18.06
N SER A 503 -1.92 -14.42 -16.96
CA SER A 503 -0.56 -13.93 -16.79
C SER A 503 0.42 -14.60 -17.75
N VAL A 504 1.53 -13.92 -18.02
CA VAL A 504 2.70 -14.49 -18.71
C VAL A 504 3.43 -15.45 -17.77
N VAL A 505 3.61 -15.02 -16.51
CA VAL A 505 4.17 -15.83 -15.42
C VAL A 505 3.75 -15.25 -14.08
N ASP A 506 3.46 -16.13 -13.13
CA ASP A 506 3.22 -15.77 -11.73
C ASP A 506 4.55 -15.78 -10.97
N VAL A 507 4.83 -14.71 -10.21
CA VAL A 507 6.10 -14.52 -9.49
C VAL A 507 5.98 -14.97 -8.03
N GLY A 508 4.84 -14.72 -7.40
CA GLY A 508 4.54 -15.18 -6.04
C GLY A 508 4.04 -14.06 -5.14
N LEU A 509 4.59 -13.97 -3.93
CA LEU A 509 4.43 -12.79 -3.08
C LEU A 509 5.48 -11.77 -3.49
N GLY A 510 5.12 -10.49 -3.49
CA GLY A 510 6.05 -9.42 -3.83
C GLY A 510 5.42 -8.05 -3.71
N SER A 511 6.19 -7.02 -4.03
CA SER A 511 5.68 -5.65 -4.21
C SER A 511 6.31 -5.06 -5.46
N PRO A 512 5.64 -5.18 -6.62
CA PRO A 512 6.13 -4.68 -7.91
C PRO A 512 6.44 -3.18 -7.89
N THR A 513 7.56 -2.81 -8.49
CA THR A 513 7.96 -1.42 -8.74
C THR A 513 8.43 -1.27 -10.20
N GLY A 514 9.54 -0.58 -10.48
CA GLY A 514 10.04 -0.34 -11.84
C GLY A 514 10.35 -1.61 -12.65
N ILE A 515 10.13 -1.55 -13.96
CA ILE A 515 10.45 -2.64 -14.88
C ILE A 515 11.13 -2.11 -16.16
N VAL A 516 12.12 -2.84 -16.67
CA VAL A 516 12.79 -2.44 -17.93
C VAL A 516 13.30 -3.64 -18.71
N PHE A 517 13.18 -3.59 -20.03
CA PHE A 517 13.80 -4.62 -20.89
C PHE A 517 15.31 -4.37 -21.04
N GLY A 518 16.10 -5.44 -20.97
CA GLY A 518 17.56 -5.40 -21.10
C GLY A 518 18.10 -5.04 -22.49
N THR A 519 17.26 -4.57 -23.40
CA THR A 519 17.57 -4.46 -24.84
C THR A 519 18.65 -3.45 -25.15
N GLN A 520 18.69 -2.38 -24.36
CA GLN A 520 19.69 -1.32 -24.43
C GLN A 520 20.93 -1.62 -23.58
N THR A 521 20.94 -2.70 -22.81
CA THR A 521 22.10 -3.06 -21.98
C THR A 521 23.23 -3.68 -22.82
N ALA A 522 24.45 -3.51 -22.34
CA ALA A 522 25.63 -4.24 -22.80
C ALA A 522 25.77 -5.61 -22.08
N PHE A 523 24.66 -6.22 -21.68
CA PHE A 523 24.69 -7.51 -20.98
C PHE A 523 25.02 -8.68 -21.92
N HIS A 524 25.49 -9.78 -21.37
CA HIS A 524 25.79 -10.98 -22.16
C HIS A 524 24.58 -11.92 -22.25
N GLY A 525 24.51 -12.72 -23.31
CA GLY A 525 23.56 -13.84 -23.42
C GLY A 525 22.08 -13.41 -23.39
N PRO A 526 21.20 -14.18 -22.71
CA PRO A 526 19.75 -13.98 -22.77
C PRO A 526 19.27 -12.72 -22.02
N TYR A 527 20.11 -12.13 -21.15
CA TYR A 527 19.76 -10.97 -20.34
C TYR A 527 19.43 -9.71 -21.16
N ARG A 528 19.95 -9.60 -22.37
CA ARG A 528 19.58 -8.50 -23.29
C ARG A 528 18.12 -8.54 -23.75
N ARG A 529 17.45 -9.68 -23.60
CA ARG A 529 16.03 -9.86 -23.93
C ARG A 529 15.15 -10.04 -22.69
N ALA A 530 15.75 -10.18 -21.52
CA ALA A 530 14.99 -10.33 -20.29
C ALA A 530 14.28 -9.01 -19.94
N LEU A 531 13.08 -9.12 -19.40
CA LEU A 531 12.45 -8.05 -18.65
C LEU A 531 13.01 -8.11 -17.22
N PHE A 532 13.65 -7.05 -16.77
CA PHE A 532 14.03 -6.89 -15.37
C PHE A 532 12.84 -6.31 -14.61
N ALA A 533 12.37 -7.03 -13.59
CA ALA A 533 11.21 -6.64 -12.80
C ALA A 533 11.61 -6.51 -11.33
N ALA A 534 11.48 -5.30 -10.78
CA ALA A 534 11.84 -5.01 -9.39
C ALA A 534 10.75 -5.45 -8.40
N ASP A 535 11.19 -5.97 -7.26
CA ASP A 535 10.37 -6.33 -6.10
C ASP A 535 10.90 -5.62 -4.85
N TRP A 536 10.15 -4.62 -4.39
CA TRP A 536 10.45 -3.81 -3.23
C TRP A 536 10.40 -4.61 -1.91
N ALA A 537 9.48 -5.57 -1.79
CA ALA A 537 9.24 -6.27 -0.52
C ALA A 537 10.35 -7.24 -0.15
N TYR A 538 10.92 -7.91 -1.15
CA TYR A 538 11.96 -8.92 -0.96
C TYR A 538 13.35 -8.46 -1.38
N GLY A 539 13.47 -7.20 -1.79
CA GLY A 539 14.72 -6.59 -2.22
C GLY A 539 15.38 -7.38 -3.35
N THR A 540 14.59 -7.68 -4.38
CA THR A 540 14.97 -8.58 -5.47
C THR A 540 14.67 -7.93 -6.83
N ILE A 541 15.53 -8.18 -7.82
CA ILE A 541 15.23 -7.93 -9.23
C ILE A 541 15.15 -9.29 -9.92
N HIS A 542 14.03 -9.57 -10.59
CA HIS A 542 13.86 -10.77 -11.40
C HIS A 542 14.26 -10.50 -12.85
N ALA A 543 15.02 -11.39 -13.47
CA ALA A 543 15.13 -11.50 -14.92
C ALA A 543 14.03 -12.45 -15.43
N VAL A 544 13.05 -11.88 -16.12
CA VAL A 544 11.94 -12.61 -16.75
C VAL A 544 12.32 -12.90 -18.20
N HIS A 545 12.65 -14.16 -18.48
CA HIS A 545 13.04 -14.61 -19.81
C HIS A 545 11.80 -14.96 -20.63
N MET A 546 11.41 -14.07 -21.55
CA MET A 546 10.20 -14.19 -22.37
C MET A 546 10.32 -15.29 -23.43
N GLU A 547 9.29 -16.12 -23.55
CA GLU A 547 9.20 -17.23 -24.51
C GLU A 547 7.91 -17.08 -25.35
N PRO A 548 8.00 -16.91 -26.69
CA PRO A 548 6.82 -16.81 -27.54
C PRO A 548 5.89 -18.01 -27.39
N GLN A 549 4.61 -17.75 -27.12
CA GLN A 549 3.57 -18.77 -27.00
C GLN A 549 2.29 -18.30 -27.69
N GLY A 550 2.03 -18.85 -28.88
CA GLY A 550 0.90 -18.40 -29.70
C GLY A 550 1.03 -16.92 -30.09
N ALA A 551 -0.04 -16.15 -29.89
CA ALA A 551 -0.11 -14.71 -30.08
C ALA A 551 0.28 -13.91 -28.82
N SER A 552 0.93 -14.55 -27.85
CA SER A 552 1.42 -13.97 -26.60
C SER A 552 2.75 -14.63 -26.17
N TYR A 553 3.02 -14.66 -24.86
CA TYR A 553 4.24 -15.14 -24.24
C TYR A 553 3.94 -15.99 -23.02
N GLY A 554 4.77 -17.01 -22.80
CA GLY A 554 5.09 -17.52 -21.45
C GLY A 554 6.45 -16.96 -21.02
N ALA A 555 6.90 -17.31 -19.81
CA ALA A 555 8.25 -16.93 -19.38
C ALA A 555 8.85 -17.86 -18.34
N ARG A 556 10.18 -17.82 -18.23
CA ARG A 556 10.96 -18.39 -17.11
C ARG A 556 11.48 -17.28 -16.21
N LEU A 557 11.28 -17.43 -14.91
CA LEU A 557 11.81 -16.53 -13.89
C LEU A 557 13.22 -16.94 -13.44
N GLU A 558 14.04 -15.93 -13.16
CA GLU A 558 15.36 -16.04 -12.58
C GLU A 558 15.60 -14.87 -11.63
N THR A 559 16.08 -15.13 -10.41
CA THR A 559 16.55 -14.06 -9.53
C THR A 559 17.84 -13.48 -10.11
N PHE A 560 17.82 -12.21 -10.49
CA PHE A 560 18.95 -11.51 -11.08
C PHE A 560 19.76 -10.72 -10.06
N VAL A 561 19.12 -10.06 -9.11
CA VAL A 561 19.80 -9.41 -7.97
C VAL A 561 19.00 -9.68 -6.72
N SER A 562 19.67 -9.94 -5.60
CA SER A 562 19.05 -9.90 -4.27
C SER A 562 19.97 -9.23 -3.25
N GLY A 563 19.36 -8.51 -2.30
CA GLY A 563 20.07 -7.87 -1.18
C GLY A 563 19.15 -7.66 0.02
N LYS A 564 19.73 -7.41 1.21
CA LYS A 564 18.99 -7.23 2.46
C LYS A 564 19.60 -6.14 3.36
N PRO A 565 18.93 -4.98 3.54
CA PRO A 565 17.76 -4.51 2.79
C PRO A 565 18.17 -4.03 1.38
N PHE A 566 17.34 -4.27 0.37
CA PHE A 566 17.55 -3.76 -0.98
C PHE A 566 16.20 -3.36 -1.64
N PRO A 567 15.40 -2.48 -1.02
CA PRO A 567 14.04 -2.16 -1.48
C PRO A 567 14.07 -1.41 -2.82
N VAL A 568 14.04 -2.14 -3.93
CA VAL A 568 14.20 -1.57 -5.28
C VAL A 568 12.98 -0.76 -5.66
N THR A 569 13.19 0.49 -6.08
CA THR A 569 12.13 1.44 -6.45
C THR A 569 11.99 1.61 -7.95
N ASP A 570 13.11 1.69 -8.69
CA ASP A 570 13.04 1.88 -10.14
C ASP A 570 14.30 1.40 -10.87
N LEU A 571 14.18 1.20 -12.18
CA LEU A 571 15.19 0.64 -13.08
C LEU A 571 15.29 1.46 -14.37
N SER A 572 16.49 1.80 -14.81
CA SER A 572 16.71 2.40 -16.14
C SER A 572 18.02 1.96 -16.76
N VAL A 573 18.16 2.09 -18.08
CA VAL A 573 19.38 1.69 -18.79
C VAL A 573 20.12 2.93 -19.25
N GLY A 574 21.37 3.06 -18.81
CA GLY A 574 22.23 4.19 -19.18
C GLY A 574 22.83 4.06 -20.58
N GLN A 575 23.32 5.16 -21.12
CA GLN A 575 24.00 5.18 -22.43
C GLN A 575 25.30 4.34 -22.46
N ASP A 576 25.87 4.04 -21.28
CA ASP A 576 26.99 3.12 -21.11
C ASP A 576 26.59 1.63 -21.18
N GLY A 577 25.29 1.34 -21.34
CA GLY A 577 24.73 0.00 -21.39
C GLY A 577 24.64 -0.71 -20.03
N ALA A 578 24.85 0.01 -18.91
CA ALA A 578 24.64 -0.52 -17.58
C ALA A 578 23.15 -0.40 -17.16
N LEU A 579 22.71 -1.31 -16.29
CA LEU A 579 21.42 -1.22 -15.62
C LEU A 579 21.59 -0.37 -14.36
N TYR A 580 20.92 0.77 -14.30
CA TYR A 580 20.85 1.65 -13.13
C TYR A 580 19.64 1.27 -12.29
N VAL A 581 19.86 1.25 -10.98
CA VAL A 581 18.89 0.77 -9.99
C VAL A 581 18.81 1.78 -8.86
N THR A 582 17.61 2.24 -8.54
CA THR A 582 17.35 3.00 -7.31
C THR A 582 16.72 2.10 -6.26
N THR A 583 17.09 2.32 -5.00
CA THR A 583 16.40 1.74 -3.83
C THR A 583 15.82 2.85 -2.98
N GLY A 584 14.88 2.53 -2.07
CA GLY A 584 14.30 3.48 -1.13
C GLY A 584 12.79 3.37 -1.07
N GLY A 585 12.09 4.51 -1.15
CA GLY A 585 10.65 4.62 -0.97
C GLY A 585 10.22 4.51 0.50
N ARG A 586 9.04 5.04 0.83
CA ARG A 586 8.51 5.11 2.20
C ARG A 586 9.50 5.71 3.19
N ARG A 587 10.22 6.75 2.75
CA ARG A 587 11.30 7.42 3.52
C ARG A 587 12.43 6.47 3.99
N THR A 588 12.55 5.27 3.43
CA THR A 588 13.69 4.38 3.75
C THR A 588 14.98 4.89 3.08
N GLN A 589 16.13 4.42 3.57
CA GLN A 589 17.44 4.79 3.02
C GLN A 589 17.53 4.45 1.53
N SER A 590 17.77 5.47 0.70
CA SER A 590 17.87 5.34 -0.75
C SER A 590 19.32 5.19 -1.21
N GLY A 591 19.53 4.41 -2.26
CA GLY A 591 20.81 4.20 -2.91
C GLY A 591 20.66 4.19 -4.44
N LEU A 592 21.67 4.69 -5.13
CA LEU A 592 21.82 4.61 -6.58
C LEU A 592 22.93 3.61 -6.92
N TYR A 593 22.59 2.57 -7.66
CA TYR A 593 23.50 1.53 -8.10
C TYR A 593 23.58 1.48 -9.62
N ARG A 594 24.67 0.92 -10.15
CA ARG A 594 24.73 0.45 -11.53
C ARG A 594 25.31 -0.95 -11.62
N ILE A 595 24.83 -1.74 -12.57
CA ILE A 595 25.23 -3.13 -12.81
C ILE A 595 25.70 -3.27 -14.25
N ARG A 596 26.84 -3.95 -14.46
CA ARG A 596 27.35 -4.27 -15.79
C ARG A 596 27.73 -5.74 -15.95
N SER A 597 27.80 -6.18 -17.20
CA SER A 597 28.40 -7.47 -17.54
C SER A 597 29.93 -7.37 -17.53
N THR A 598 30.60 -8.36 -16.93
CA THR A 598 32.06 -8.54 -17.00
C THR A 598 32.49 -9.39 -18.19
N ARG A 599 31.51 -9.95 -18.93
CA ARG A 599 31.71 -10.68 -20.18
C ARG A 599 31.45 -9.77 -21.36
N GLU A 600 32.12 -10.03 -22.49
CA GLU A 600 31.85 -9.32 -23.75
C GLU A 600 30.37 -9.40 -24.12
N ALA A 601 29.81 -8.23 -24.42
CA ALA A 601 28.48 -8.13 -25.00
C ALA A 601 28.49 -8.71 -26.41
N ALA A 602 27.35 -9.22 -26.88
CA ALA A 602 27.19 -9.50 -28.30
C ALA A 602 27.08 -8.17 -29.06
N ASP A 603 27.98 -7.89 -30.00
CA ASP A 603 27.99 -6.64 -30.80
C ASP A 603 26.74 -6.44 -31.67
N ALA A 604 25.92 -7.48 -31.87
CA ALA A 604 24.73 -7.40 -32.71
C ALA A 604 23.55 -6.75 -31.97
N PRO A 605 22.69 -5.95 -32.66
CA PRO A 605 21.39 -5.57 -32.14
C PRO A 605 20.57 -6.79 -31.72
N VAL A 606 19.71 -6.63 -30.72
CA VAL A 606 18.76 -7.67 -30.34
C VAL A 606 17.77 -7.87 -31.49
N ALA A 607 17.91 -8.97 -32.23
CA ALA A 607 17.02 -9.27 -33.35
C ALA A 607 15.60 -9.52 -32.85
N ALA A 608 14.61 -8.93 -33.54
CA ALA A 608 13.20 -9.18 -33.29
C ALA A 608 12.84 -10.64 -33.55
N VAL A 609 11.98 -11.21 -32.72
CA VAL A 609 11.39 -12.53 -32.94
C VAL A 609 10.26 -12.42 -33.96
N ALA A 610 10.16 -13.40 -34.87
CA ALA A 610 9.07 -13.44 -35.84
C ALA A 610 7.68 -13.36 -35.17
N ASP A 611 6.80 -12.53 -35.72
CA ASP A 611 5.48 -12.27 -35.15
C ASP A 611 4.57 -13.50 -35.11
N GLY A 612 4.68 -14.40 -36.09
CA GLY A 612 3.86 -15.60 -36.14
C GLY A 612 2.36 -15.28 -35.95
N PRO A 613 1.66 -15.93 -34.99
CA PRO A 613 0.26 -15.63 -34.68
C PRO A 613 0.00 -14.19 -34.17
N ARG A 614 1.00 -13.47 -33.65
CA ARG A 614 0.85 -12.06 -33.21
C ARG A 614 0.47 -11.12 -34.35
N ALA A 615 0.99 -11.33 -35.55
CA ALA A 615 0.66 -10.50 -36.71
C ALA A 615 -0.85 -10.53 -37.04
N LEU A 616 -1.49 -11.69 -36.83
CA LEU A 616 -2.94 -11.82 -36.97
C LEU A 616 -3.67 -11.07 -35.84
N ARG A 617 -3.20 -11.20 -34.59
CA ARG A 617 -3.72 -10.42 -33.45
C ARG A 617 -3.65 -8.91 -33.72
N HIS A 618 -2.49 -8.38 -34.07
CA HIS A 618 -2.31 -6.94 -34.36
C HIS A 618 -3.22 -6.46 -35.49
N THR A 619 -3.52 -7.32 -36.47
CA THR A 619 -4.44 -6.97 -37.56
C THR A 619 -5.85 -6.69 -37.06
N MET A 620 -6.31 -7.44 -36.06
CA MET A 620 -7.60 -7.21 -35.41
C MET A 620 -7.53 -6.02 -34.45
N GLU A 621 -6.46 -5.90 -33.67
CA GLU A 621 -6.28 -4.82 -32.69
C GLU A 621 -6.25 -3.42 -33.33
N ARG A 622 -5.80 -3.29 -34.57
CA ARG A 622 -5.90 -2.02 -35.33
C ARG A 622 -7.34 -1.52 -35.53
N GLN A 623 -8.34 -2.40 -35.43
CA GLN A 623 -9.75 -2.02 -35.46
C GLN A 623 -10.31 -1.65 -34.08
N HIS A 624 -9.58 -1.90 -32.99
CA HIS A 624 -10.08 -1.61 -31.65
C HIS A 624 -10.24 -0.09 -31.45
N GLY A 625 -11.33 0.31 -30.81
CA GLY A 625 -11.76 1.69 -30.65
C GLY A 625 -12.25 2.36 -31.94
N LEU A 626 -12.50 1.60 -33.01
CA LEU A 626 -13.13 2.09 -34.23
C LEU A 626 -14.52 1.45 -34.38
N GLU A 627 -15.55 2.25 -34.67
CA GLU A 627 -16.90 1.76 -34.95
C GLU A 627 -17.00 1.22 -36.40
N VAL A 628 -16.29 0.12 -36.68
CA VAL A 628 -16.24 -0.54 -38.00
C VAL A 628 -16.73 -1.98 -37.93
N MET A 629 -17.18 -2.53 -39.06
CA MET A 629 -17.62 -3.92 -39.13
C MET A 629 -16.45 -4.88 -38.95
N SER A 630 -16.52 -5.75 -37.95
CA SER A 630 -15.51 -6.79 -37.70
C SER A 630 -15.60 -7.94 -38.71
N PRO A 631 -14.60 -8.15 -39.58
CA PRO A 631 -14.59 -9.28 -40.52
C PRO A 631 -14.12 -10.60 -39.86
N TYR A 632 -13.80 -10.60 -38.56
CA TYR A 632 -13.03 -11.66 -37.90
C TYR A 632 -13.87 -12.74 -37.21
N TRP A 633 -15.10 -12.97 -37.67
CA TRP A 633 -16.04 -13.92 -37.05
C TRP A 633 -15.44 -15.31 -36.81
N THR A 634 -14.69 -15.86 -37.77
CA THR A 634 -14.09 -17.19 -37.64
C THR A 634 -12.97 -17.23 -36.60
N GLN A 635 -12.34 -16.09 -36.28
CA GLN A 635 -11.25 -16.01 -35.31
C GLN A 635 -11.75 -16.07 -33.86
N LEU A 636 -13.05 -15.86 -33.63
CA LEU A 636 -13.70 -16.09 -32.33
C LEU A 636 -13.49 -17.54 -31.85
N GLY A 637 -13.46 -18.51 -32.78
CA GLY A 637 -13.23 -19.93 -32.47
C GLY A 637 -11.76 -20.34 -32.36
N SER A 638 -10.82 -19.39 -32.33
CA SER A 638 -9.39 -19.70 -32.22
C SER A 638 -9.08 -20.37 -30.88
N ALA A 639 -8.28 -21.44 -30.91
CA ALA A 639 -7.73 -22.06 -29.70
C ALA A 639 -6.72 -21.13 -28.98
N ASP A 640 -6.15 -20.16 -29.70
CA ASP A 640 -5.34 -19.11 -29.10
C ASP A 640 -6.24 -18.04 -28.49
N ARG A 641 -6.24 -17.97 -27.16
CA ARG A 641 -7.09 -17.06 -26.38
C ARG A 641 -6.85 -15.58 -26.72
N PHE A 642 -5.63 -15.19 -27.10
CA PHE A 642 -5.34 -13.79 -27.44
C PHE A 642 -5.90 -13.43 -28.82
N ILE A 643 -5.93 -14.38 -29.76
CA ILE A 643 -6.62 -14.21 -31.06
C ILE A 643 -8.14 -14.15 -30.85
N ALA A 644 -8.71 -15.09 -30.10
CA ALA A 644 -10.15 -15.11 -29.82
C ALA A 644 -10.59 -13.83 -29.08
N HIS A 645 -9.78 -13.35 -28.13
CA HIS A 645 -9.99 -12.10 -27.42
C HIS A 645 -10.01 -10.89 -28.37
N ALA A 646 -8.99 -10.73 -29.22
CA ALA A 646 -8.96 -9.61 -30.17
C ALA A 646 -10.14 -9.64 -31.15
N ALA A 647 -10.53 -10.83 -31.62
CA ALA A 647 -11.73 -10.98 -32.44
C ALA A 647 -13.01 -10.58 -31.68
N ARG A 648 -13.13 -10.96 -30.41
CA ARG A 648 -14.29 -10.62 -29.56
C ARG A 648 -14.38 -9.11 -29.31
N VAL A 649 -13.27 -8.46 -28.94
CA VAL A 649 -13.25 -7.01 -28.69
C VAL A 649 -13.64 -6.23 -29.95
N SER A 650 -13.10 -6.62 -31.11
CA SER A 650 -13.50 -6.06 -32.41
C SER A 650 -15.01 -6.25 -32.70
N LEU A 651 -15.58 -7.41 -32.35
CA LEU A 651 -17.01 -7.66 -32.49
C LEU A 651 -17.87 -6.81 -31.55
N GLU A 652 -17.48 -6.68 -30.28
CA GLU A 652 -18.20 -5.89 -29.27
C GLU A 652 -18.31 -4.40 -29.65
N GLN A 653 -17.38 -3.90 -30.47
CA GLN A 653 -17.37 -2.52 -30.99
C GLN A 653 -18.08 -2.38 -32.35
N THR A 654 -18.47 -3.49 -32.97
CA THR A 654 -19.31 -3.47 -34.17
C THR A 654 -20.76 -3.16 -33.77
N PRO A 655 -21.50 -2.30 -34.51
CA PRO A 655 -22.91 -2.05 -34.24
C PRO A 655 -23.74 -3.32 -34.09
N LEU A 656 -24.41 -3.46 -32.94
CA LEU A 656 -25.08 -4.69 -32.47
C LEU A 656 -26.04 -5.31 -33.51
N ALA A 657 -26.78 -4.48 -34.23
CA ALA A 657 -27.77 -4.90 -35.23
C ALA A 657 -27.17 -5.73 -36.38
N LEU A 658 -25.86 -5.66 -36.60
CA LEU A 658 -25.19 -6.37 -37.69
C LEU A 658 -24.84 -7.83 -37.37
N TRP A 659 -24.82 -8.19 -36.09
CA TRP A 659 -24.25 -9.48 -35.67
C TRP A 659 -25.02 -10.20 -34.55
N ALA A 660 -25.94 -9.54 -33.83
CA ALA A 660 -26.67 -10.18 -32.74
C ALA A 660 -27.42 -11.46 -33.16
N ASP A 661 -28.17 -11.40 -34.27
CA ASP A 661 -28.91 -12.56 -34.80
C ASP A 661 -27.95 -13.67 -35.26
N ARG A 662 -26.79 -13.27 -35.79
CA ARG A 662 -25.73 -14.21 -36.20
C ARG A 662 -25.15 -14.94 -34.99
N SER A 663 -24.93 -14.27 -33.86
CA SER A 663 -24.45 -14.93 -32.62
C SER A 663 -25.42 -15.99 -32.13
N LEU A 664 -26.73 -15.69 -32.14
CA LEU A 664 -27.76 -16.62 -31.69
C LEU A 664 -27.89 -17.84 -32.61
N ALA A 665 -27.61 -17.67 -33.91
CA ALA A 665 -27.69 -18.73 -34.92
C ALA A 665 -26.38 -19.53 -35.13
N GLU A 666 -25.27 -19.15 -34.50
CA GLU A 666 -23.99 -19.83 -34.68
C GLU A 666 -24.02 -21.26 -34.14
N GLU A 667 -23.51 -22.19 -34.95
CA GLU A 667 -23.54 -23.64 -34.68
C GLU A 667 -22.18 -24.15 -34.18
N ASP A 668 -21.07 -23.53 -34.59
CA ASP A 668 -19.75 -23.88 -34.07
C ASP A 668 -19.64 -23.46 -32.60
N PRO A 669 -19.46 -24.39 -31.63
CA PRO A 669 -19.44 -24.05 -30.22
C PRO A 669 -18.33 -23.07 -29.81
N ALA A 670 -17.15 -23.17 -30.41
CA ALA A 670 -16.03 -22.31 -30.06
C ALA A 670 -16.31 -20.86 -30.48
N ILE A 671 -16.87 -20.66 -31.68
CA ILE A 671 -17.29 -19.34 -32.17
C ILE A 671 -18.50 -18.85 -31.37
N ALA A 672 -19.52 -19.69 -31.20
CA ALA A 672 -20.77 -19.34 -30.53
C ALA A 672 -20.53 -18.85 -29.10
N LEU A 673 -19.69 -19.52 -28.31
CA LEU A 673 -19.42 -19.10 -26.93
C LEU A 673 -18.85 -17.69 -26.86
N GLN A 674 -17.84 -17.36 -27.66
CA GLN A 674 -17.25 -16.00 -27.68
C GLN A 674 -18.24 -14.96 -28.22
N ALA A 675 -18.98 -15.29 -29.28
CA ALA A 675 -19.97 -14.40 -29.87
C ALA A 675 -21.16 -14.12 -28.92
N LEU A 676 -21.59 -15.12 -28.16
CA LEU A 676 -22.67 -14.98 -27.17
C LEU A 676 -22.18 -14.26 -25.91
N ILE A 677 -20.92 -14.43 -25.49
CA ILE A 677 -20.35 -13.64 -24.38
C ILE A 677 -20.25 -12.17 -24.78
N ALA A 678 -19.80 -11.87 -26.01
CA ALA A 678 -19.84 -10.50 -26.55
C ALA A 678 -21.27 -9.94 -26.51
N LEU A 679 -22.25 -10.71 -26.98
CA LEU A 679 -23.66 -10.32 -26.98
C LEU A 679 -24.20 -10.10 -25.57
N ALA A 680 -23.83 -10.94 -24.61
CA ALA A 680 -24.22 -10.78 -23.21
C ALA A 680 -23.66 -9.48 -22.62
N ARG A 681 -22.44 -9.09 -23.00
CA ARG A 681 -21.80 -7.87 -22.49
C ARG A 681 -22.45 -6.60 -23.02
N VAL A 682 -22.72 -6.53 -24.33
CA VAL A 682 -23.16 -5.28 -25.01
C VAL A 682 -24.63 -5.26 -25.43
N GLY A 683 -25.31 -6.39 -25.34
CA GLY A 683 -26.72 -6.55 -25.73
C GLY A 683 -27.71 -6.10 -24.66
N SER A 684 -28.97 -6.08 -25.06
CA SER A 684 -30.14 -5.80 -24.22
C SER A 684 -30.53 -6.98 -23.33
N ASP A 685 -31.35 -6.72 -22.31
CA ASP A 685 -31.89 -7.76 -21.41
C ASP A 685 -32.69 -8.82 -22.17
N GLU A 686 -33.46 -8.44 -23.22
CA GLU A 686 -34.18 -9.39 -24.07
C GLU A 686 -33.22 -10.36 -24.77
N GLN A 687 -32.08 -9.86 -25.26
CA GLN A 687 -31.06 -10.70 -25.87
C GLN A 687 -30.40 -11.62 -24.84
N ARG A 688 -30.16 -11.14 -23.61
CA ARG A 688 -29.61 -11.97 -22.51
C ARG A 688 -30.53 -13.14 -22.16
N VAL A 689 -31.86 -12.94 -22.18
CA VAL A 689 -32.82 -14.05 -22.02
C VAL A 689 -32.70 -15.06 -23.17
N LYS A 690 -32.65 -14.60 -24.43
CA LYS A 690 -32.47 -15.49 -25.60
C LYS A 690 -31.14 -16.26 -25.56
N ILE A 691 -30.07 -15.65 -25.04
CA ILE A 691 -28.79 -16.33 -24.82
C ILE A 691 -28.94 -17.49 -23.85
N LEU A 692 -29.66 -17.32 -22.74
CA LEU A 692 -29.87 -18.39 -21.76
C LEU A 692 -30.67 -19.56 -22.36
N GLU A 693 -31.69 -19.26 -23.19
CA GLU A 693 -32.42 -20.29 -23.95
C GLU A 693 -31.52 -21.03 -24.95
N ARG A 694 -30.68 -20.28 -25.68
CA ARG A 694 -29.71 -20.84 -26.63
C ARG A 694 -28.67 -21.71 -25.94
N ALA A 695 -28.17 -21.28 -24.78
CA ALA A 695 -27.17 -21.99 -23.97
C ALA A 695 -27.70 -23.34 -23.49
N ALA A 696 -28.99 -23.42 -23.10
CA ALA A 696 -29.63 -24.68 -22.72
C ALA A 696 -29.80 -25.67 -23.89
N ALA A 697 -29.72 -25.20 -25.14
CA ALA A 697 -29.84 -26.01 -26.35
C ALA A 697 -28.49 -26.35 -27.02
N MET A 698 -27.36 -25.91 -26.46
CA MET A 698 -26.02 -26.22 -27.00
C MET A 698 -25.66 -27.71 -26.80
N PRO A 699 -24.78 -28.28 -27.64
CA PRO A 699 -24.34 -29.68 -27.51
C PRO A 699 -23.26 -29.85 -26.41
N PHE A 700 -23.56 -29.41 -25.19
CA PHE A 700 -22.60 -29.34 -24.06
C PHE A 700 -22.02 -30.70 -23.65
N ASP A 701 -22.67 -31.83 -23.98
CA ASP A 701 -22.12 -33.18 -23.77
C ASP A 701 -20.87 -33.48 -24.61
N SER A 702 -20.64 -32.68 -25.66
CA SER A 702 -19.46 -32.78 -26.52
C SER A 702 -18.35 -31.78 -26.18
N PHE A 703 -18.57 -30.92 -25.18
CA PHE A 703 -17.62 -29.85 -24.85
C PHE A 703 -16.40 -30.41 -24.11
N ASP A 704 -15.23 -29.86 -24.44
CA ASP A 704 -14.06 -29.99 -23.57
C ASP A 704 -14.17 -29.07 -22.34
N ASP A 705 -13.25 -29.22 -21.39
CA ASP A 705 -13.24 -28.43 -20.14
C ASP A 705 -13.20 -26.92 -20.40
N GLY A 706 -12.48 -26.46 -21.44
CA GLY A 706 -12.39 -25.05 -21.79
C GLY A 706 -13.71 -24.49 -22.33
N GLN A 707 -14.39 -25.26 -23.18
CA GLN A 707 -15.73 -24.93 -23.68
C GLN A 707 -16.77 -24.98 -22.57
N LEU A 708 -16.67 -25.92 -21.62
CA LEU A 708 -17.53 -25.96 -20.43
C LEU A 708 -17.33 -24.73 -19.54
N LEU A 709 -16.09 -24.33 -19.28
CA LEU A 709 -15.79 -23.10 -18.54
C LEU A 709 -16.33 -21.86 -19.27
N GLY A 710 -16.18 -21.79 -20.60
CA GLY A 710 -16.75 -20.72 -21.42
C GLY A 710 -18.28 -20.69 -21.36
N TRP A 711 -18.92 -21.85 -21.38
CA TRP A 711 -20.38 -21.97 -21.25
C TRP A 711 -20.89 -21.57 -19.86
N LEU A 712 -20.21 -21.96 -18.78
CA LEU A 712 -20.53 -21.53 -17.42
C LEU A 712 -20.33 -20.01 -17.26
N ARG A 713 -19.27 -19.45 -17.86
CA ARG A 713 -19.06 -17.99 -17.90
C ARG A 713 -20.18 -17.29 -18.65
N LEU A 714 -20.65 -17.84 -19.78
CA LEU A 714 -21.77 -17.29 -20.54
C LEU A 714 -23.05 -17.20 -19.70
N LEU A 715 -23.38 -18.27 -18.96
CA LEU A 715 -24.51 -18.27 -18.02
C LEU A 715 -24.31 -17.19 -16.94
N GLY A 716 -23.10 -17.11 -16.38
CA GLY A 716 -22.73 -16.14 -15.34
C GLY A 716 -22.91 -14.69 -15.79
N VAL A 717 -22.30 -14.30 -16.91
CA VAL A 717 -22.35 -12.92 -17.43
C VAL A 717 -23.77 -12.53 -17.85
N SER A 718 -24.48 -13.43 -18.55
CA SER A 718 -25.84 -13.15 -19.01
C SER A 718 -26.78 -12.92 -17.82
N SER A 719 -26.63 -13.73 -16.76
CA SER A 719 -27.48 -13.64 -15.57
C SER A 719 -27.13 -12.44 -14.69
N ALA A 720 -25.84 -12.16 -14.51
CA ALA A 720 -25.37 -11.03 -13.70
C ALA A 720 -25.76 -9.66 -14.28
N ARG A 721 -25.94 -9.59 -15.60
CA ARG A 721 -26.36 -8.36 -16.30
C ARG A 721 -27.87 -8.36 -16.61
N GLY A 722 -28.74 -8.82 -15.72
CA GLY A 722 -30.20 -8.66 -15.89
C GLY A 722 -30.91 -9.69 -16.76
N GLY A 723 -30.23 -10.75 -17.22
CA GLY A 723 -30.90 -11.94 -17.74
C GLY A 723 -31.45 -12.79 -16.60
N GLU A 724 -32.69 -12.57 -16.18
CA GLU A 724 -33.29 -13.42 -15.13
C GLU A 724 -33.41 -14.87 -15.63
N VAL A 725 -32.76 -15.82 -14.94
CA VAL A 725 -32.95 -17.24 -15.24
C VAL A 725 -34.36 -17.64 -14.81
N THR A 726 -35.27 -17.72 -15.79
CA THR A 726 -36.64 -18.16 -15.53
C THR A 726 -36.66 -19.55 -14.92
N ARG A 727 -37.72 -19.88 -14.17
CA ARG A 727 -37.88 -21.24 -13.60
C ARG A 727 -37.81 -22.35 -14.65
N ASP A 728 -38.30 -22.08 -15.86
CA ASP A 728 -38.23 -23.01 -16.97
C ASP A 728 -36.79 -23.19 -17.49
N ALA A 729 -36.04 -22.09 -17.67
CA ALA A 729 -34.62 -22.15 -18.04
C ALA A 729 -33.79 -22.85 -16.95
N ALA A 730 -34.02 -22.55 -15.67
CA ALA A 730 -33.38 -23.24 -14.55
C ALA A 730 -33.70 -24.75 -14.56
N GLY A 731 -34.96 -25.12 -14.78
CA GLY A 731 -35.40 -26.51 -14.88
C GLY A 731 -34.77 -27.27 -16.05
N ARG A 732 -34.40 -26.58 -17.13
CA ARG A 732 -33.66 -27.14 -18.27
C ARG A 732 -32.15 -27.21 -18.01
N LEU A 733 -31.56 -26.19 -17.39
CA LEU A 733 -30.11 -26.11 -17.13
C LEU A 733 -29.66 -27.04 -16.02
N MET A 734 -30.39 -27.12 -14.91
CA MET A 734 -29.99 -27.90 -13.73
C MET A 734 -29.70 -29.38 -14.02
N PRO A 735 -30.54 -30.13 -14.76
CA PRO A 735 -30.26 -31.54 -15.11
C PRO A 735 -29.01 -31.72 -15.98
N LEU A 736 -28.56 -30.68 -16.68
CA LEU A 736 -27.36 -30.70 -17.52
C LEU A 736 -26.12 -30.45 -16.67
N ILE A 737 -26.19 -29.53 -15.71
CA ILE A 737 -25.06 -29.09 -14.89
C ILE A 737 -24.80 -30.06 -13.74
N GLN A 738 -25.85 -30.47 -13.03
CA GLN A 738 -25.75 -31.20 -11.76
C GLN A 738 -24.96 -32.52 -11.87
N PRO A 739 -25.12 -33.37 -12.89
CA PRO A 739 -24.39 -34.64 -12.99
C PRO A 739 -22.88 -34.49 -13.19
N ARG A 740 -22.39 -33.28 -13.49
CA ARG A 740 -20.97 -32.99 -13.71
C ARG A 740 -20.23 -32.59 -12.44
N PHE A 741 -20.93 -32.30 -11.35
CA PHE A 741 -20.30 -31.86 -10.11
C PHE A 741 -20.28 -32.99 -9.07
N PRO A 742 -19.11 -33.34 -8.49
CA PRO A 742 -17.77 -32.89 -8.89
C PRO A 742 -17.28 -33.61 -10.18
N SER A 743 -16.48 -32.89 -10.97
CA SER A 743 -15.90 -33.33 -12.25
C SER A 743 -14.49 -33.87 -12.08
N GLY A 744 -13.81 -33.52 -10.98
CA GLY A 744 -12.40 -33.82 -10.75
C GLY A 744 -11.44 -32.78 -11.34
N ASN A 745 -11.97 -31.73 -11.99
CA ASN A 745 -11.22 -30.55 -12.40
C ASN A 745 -11.56 -29.38 -11.45
N PRO A 746 -10.62 -28.88 -10.62
CA PRO A 746 -10.89 -27.83 -9.64
C PRO A 746 -11.45 -26.52 -10.23
N GLU A 747 -10.96 -26.07 -11.39
CA GLU A 747 -11.45 -24.84 -12.02
C GLU A 747 -12.91 -25.01 -12.45
N LEU A 748 -13.23 -26.16 -13.04
CA LEU A 748 -14.58 -26.49 -13.47
C LEU A 748 -15.51 -26.68 -12.27
N ASP A 749 -15.06 -27.36 -11.22
CA ASP A 749 -15.84 -27.63 -10.01
C ASP A 749 -16.19 -26.35 -9.25
N ARG A 750 -15.29 -25.38 -9.21
CA ARG A 750 -15.57 -24.04 -8.66
C ARG A 750 -16.71 -23.36 -9.41
N GLU A 751 -16.66 -23.33 -10.73
CA GLU A 751 -17.69 -22.67 -11.54
C GLU A 751 -19.01 -23.45 -11.57
N LEU A 752 -18.97 -24.78 -11.60
CA LEU A 752 -20.15 -25.64 -11.44
C LEU A 752 -20.84 -25.40 -10.10
N CYS A 753 -20.08 -25.37 -9.00
CA CYS A 753 -20.62 -25.10 -7.66
C CYS A 753 -21.28 -23.71 -7.59
N ARG A 754 -20.64 -22.69 -8.18
CA ARG A 754 -21.16 -21.32 -8.25
C ARG A 754 -22.50 -21.27 -8.99
N VAL A 755 -22.57 -21.87 -10.18
CA VAL A 755 -23.79 -21.87 -11.00
C VAL A 755 -24.90 -22.71 -10.35
N LEU A 756 -24.59 -23.89 -9.83
CA LEU A 756 -25.57 -24.74 -9.13
C LEU A 756 -26.13 -24.06 -7.87
N SER A 757 -25.29 -23.30 -7.15
CA SER A 757 -25.74 -22.51 -6.00
C SER A 757 -26.68 -21.40 -6.43
N TYR A 758 -26.33 -20.64 -7.48
CA TYR A 758 -27.20 -19.62 -8.05
C TYR A 758 -28.56 -20.19 -8.50
N LEU A 759 -28.56 -21.34 -9.19
CA LEU A 759 -29.77 -22.03 -9.63
C LEU A 759 -30.55 -22.72 -8.50
N GLN A 760 -30.03 -22.70 -7.26
CA GLN A 760 -30.62 -23.34 -6.09
C GLN A 760 -30.85 -24.86 -6.29
N ALA A 761 -29.87 -25.56 -6.87
CA ALA A 761 -29.99 -26.98 -7.16
C ALA A 761 -30.04 -27.84 -5.87
N PRO A 762 -31.14 -28.57 -5.58
CA PRO A 762 -31.28 -29.26 -4.29
C PRO A 762 -30.20 -30.32 -4.02
N ALA A 763 -29.69 -31.01 -5.05
CA ALA A 763 -28.66 -32.02 -4.83
C ALA A 763 -27.30 -31.43 -4.43
N LEU A 764 -27.07 -30.14 -4.70
CA LEU A 764 -25.82 -29.46 -4.37
C LEU A 764 -25.54 -29.48 -2.86
N ALA A 765 -26.58 -29.46 -2.01
CA ALA A 765 -26.36 -29.50 -0.56
C ALA A 765 -25.64 -30.79 -0.12
N ALA A 766 -25.97 -31.93 -0.73
CA ALA A 766 -25.32 -33.20 -0.42
C ALA A 766 -23.94 -33.30 -1.09
N LEU A 767 -23.91 -33.08 -2.41
CA LEU A 767 -22.68 -33.18 -3.22
C LEU A 767 -21.63 -32.16 -2.77
N GLY A 768 -22.02 -30.90 -2.57
CA GLY A 768 -21.12 -29.82 -2.19
C GLY A 768 -20.55 -29.98 -0.78
N VAL A 769 -21.32 -30.50 0.19
CA VAL A 769 -20.78 -30.78 1.53
C VAL A 769 -19.79 -31.95 1.49
N GLU A 770 -20.06 -32.97 0.68
CA GLU A 770 -19.11 -34.08 0.46
C GLU A 770 -17.83 -33.57 -0.21
N THR A 771 -17.95 -32.82 -1.31
CA THR A 771 -16.80 -32.22 -2.02
C THR A 771 -16.00 -31.24 -1.14
N LEU A 772 -16.67 -30.47 -0.28
CA LEU A 772 -16.04 -29.60 0.72
C LEU A 772 -15.19 -30.39 1.72
N GLU A 773 -15.71 -31.49 2.24
CA GLU A 773 -15.02 -32.31 3.24
C GLU A 773 -13.89 -33.15 2.62
N ASP A 774 -14.06 -33.61 1.37
CA ASP A 774 -13.09 -34.45 0.67
C ASP A 774 -11.94 -33.67 0.03
N SER A 775 -12.12 -32.37 -0.23
CA SER A 775 -11.06 -31.56 -0.84
C SER A 775 -9.89 -31.35 0.13
N GLU A 776 -8.68 -31.62 -0.35
CA GLU A 776 -7.43 -31.36 0.38
C GLU A 776 -6.87 -29.95 0.13
N VAL A 777 -7.50 -29.16 -0.76
CA VAL A 777 -7.05 -27.82 -1.15
C VAL A 777 -7.88 -26.77 -0.39
N PRO A 778 -7.29 -26.01 0.56
CA PRO A 778 -8.02 -25.03 1.35
C PRO A 778 -8.81 -24.01 0.52
N ALA A 779 -8.23 -23.51 -0.57
CA ALA A 779 -8.90 -22.56 -1.46
C ALA A 779 -10.18 -23.13 -2.07
N ASP A 780 -10.19 -24.42 -2.44
CA ASP A 780 -11.39 -25.10 -2.95
C ASP A 780 -12.44 -25.26 -1.86
N GLN A 781 -12.02 -25.68 -0.66
CA GLN A 781 -12.92 -25.80 0.48
C GLN A 781 -13.61 -24.47 0.78
N ILE A 782 -12.85 -23.37 0.81
CA ILE A 782 -13.39 -22.03 1.06
C ILE A 782 -14.37 -21.62 -0.06
N HIS A 783 -14.05 -21.93 -1.32
CA HIS A 783 -14.93 -21.63 -2.45
C HIS A 783 -16.26 -22.38 -2.36
N TYR A 784 -16.22 -23.69 -2.10
CA TYR A 784 -17.43 -24.50 -1.93
C TYR A 784 -18.22 -24.04 -0.71
N ALA A 785 -17.55 -23.72 0.39
CA ALA A 785 -18.20 -23.20 1.58
C ALA A 785 -18.91 -21.86 1.30
N MET A 786 -18.26 -20.95 0.57
CA MET A 786 -18.89 -19.70 0.15
C MET A 786 -20.11 -19.95 -0.74
N CYS A 787 -20.00 -20.80 -1.77
CA CYS A 787 -21.12 -21.12 -2.65
C CYS A 787 -22.30 -21.76 -1.88
N LEU A 788 -22.01 -22.70 -0.97
CA LEU A 788 -23.02 -23.35 -0.12
C LEU A 788 -23.70 -22.38 0.84
N SER A 789 -23.03 -21.31 1.28
CA SER A 789 -23.64 -20.30 2.14
C SER A 789 -24.83 -19.56 1.49
N TYR A 790 -24.86 -19.50 0.15
CA TYR A 790 -25.95 -18.92 -0.64
C TYR A 790 -27.02 -19.93 -1.06
N LEU A 791 -26.79 -21.24 -0.85
CA LEU A 791 -27.75 -22.29 -1.18
C LEU A 791 -28.84 -22.37 -0.10
N ARG A 792 -30.11 -22.31 -0.48
CA ARG A 792 -31.28 -22.42 0.41
C ARG A 792 -31.97 -23.78 0.31
N GLU A 793 -31.95 -24.38 -0.86
CA GLU A 793 -32.64 -25.64 -1.18
C GLU A 793 -31.82 -26.89 -0.85
N GLY A 794 -32.50 -28.03 -0.70
CA GLY A 794 -31.86 -29.35 -0.57
C GLY A 794 -31.22 -29.70 0.78
N TRP A 795 -31.12 -28.73 1.68
CA TRP A 795 -30.54 -28.94 3.01
C TRP A 795 -31.37 -29.87 3.90
N THR A 796 -30.71 -30.88 4.47
CA THR A 796 -31.21 -31.59 5.65
C THR A 796 -30.52 -31.08 6.91
N LEU A 797 -31.10 -31.31 8.08
CA LEU A 797 -30.44 -30.96 9.35
C LEU A 797 -29.07 -31.67 9.50
N HIS A 798 -28.95 -32.90 8.98
CA HIS A 798 -27.68 -33.64 8.98
C HIS A 798 -26.60 -32.93 8.15
N LEU A 799 -26.93 -32.49 6.94
CA LEU A 799 -26.01 -31.76 6.07
C LEU A 799 -25.62 -30.40 6.66
N ARG A 800 -26.57 -29.66 7.24
CA ARG A 800 -26.28 -28.39 7.93
C ARG A 800 -25.29 -28.58 9.07
N ARG A 801 -25.48 -29.62 9.90
CA ARG A 801 -24.55 -29.94 10.99
C ARG A 801 -23.14 -30.25 10.51
N ARG A 802 -22.99 -30.95 9.39
CA ARG A 802 -21.68 -31.22 8.77
C ARG A 802 -21.01 -29.92 8.30
N TYR A 803 -21.74 -29.10 7.54
CA TYR A 803 -21.25 -27.82 7.04
C TYR A 803 -20.84 -26.85 8.15
N PHE A 804 -21.70 -26.63 9.16
CA PHE A 804 -21.37 -25.78 10.31
C PHE A 804 -20.25 -26.37 11.18
N ARG A 805 -20.13 -27.69 11.28
CA ARG A 805 -18.97 -28.31 11.94
C ARG A 805 -17.68 -27.97 11.20
N TRP A 806 -17.66 -28.06 9.87
CA TRP A 806 -16.49 -27.65 9.09
C TRP A 806 -16.15 -26.17 9.36
N LEU A 807 -17.13 -25.26 9.31
CA LEU A 807 -16.94 -23.84 9.61
C LEU A 807 -16.41 -23.57 11.03
N ASP A 808 -16.87 -24.33 12.02
CA ASP A 808 -16.56 -24.09 13.44
C ASP A 808 -15.30 -24.84 13.93
N GLU A 809 -14.91 -25.93 13.26
CA GLU A 809 -13.87 -26.86 13.73
C GLU A 809 -12.72 -27.07 12.75
N THR A 810 -12.96 -26.98 11.43
CA THR A 810 -11.95 -27.19 10.39
C THR A 810 -11.44 -25.87 9.83
N ALA A 811 -12.33 -24.98 9.41
CA ALA A 811 -11.98 -23.69 8.81
C ALA A 811 -11.07 -22.80 9.69
N PRO A 812 -11.23 -22.76 11.03
CA PRO A 812 -10.34 -21.97 11.90
C PRO A 812 -8.88 -22.45 11.95
N ALA A 813 -8.60 -23.67 11.46
CA ALA A 813 -7.26 -24.23 11.38
C ALA A 813 -6.57 -23.97 10.03
N LEU A 814 -7.26 -23.35 9.06
CA LEU A 814 -6.68 -23.02 7.76
C LEU A 814 -5.65 -21.89 7.88
N SER A 815 -4.59 -22.00 7.09
CA SER A 815 -3.53 -20.99 6.99
C SER A 815 -3.74 -20.10 5.78
N GLY A 816 -3.52 -18.79 5.94
CA GLY A 816 -3.59 -17.84 4.83
C GLY A 816 -3.27 -16.40 5.24
N GLY A 817 -3.53 -15.49 4.32
CA GLY A 817 -3.38 -14.05 4.48
C GLY A 817 -4.32 -13.48 5.53
N LYS A 818 -4.19 -12.18 5.77
CA LYS A 818 -4.86 -11.49 6.88
C LYS A 818 -6.38 -11.52 6.79
N SER A 819 -6.95 -11.49 5.59
CA SER A 819 -8.40 -11.44 5.40
C SER A 819 -9.06 -12.81 5.59
N LEU A 820 -8.30 -13.92 5.57
CA LEU A 820 -8.83 -15.29 5.60
C LEU A 820 -9.86 -15.52 6.71
N THR A 821 -9.47 -15.29 7.98
CA THR A 821 -10.36 -15.55 9.12
C THR A 821 -11.66 -14.75 9.03
N LYS A 822 -11.58 -13.47 8.65
CA LYS A 822 -12.76 -12.62 8.50
C LYS A 822 -13.65 -13.05 7.33
N TYR A 823 -13.08 -13.55 6.22
CA TYR A 823 -13.90 -14.14 5.16
C TYR A 823 -14.61 -15.43 5.62
N ILE A 824 -13.96 -16.27 6.43
CA ILE A 824 -14.63 -17.43 7.03
C ILE A 824 -15.78 -16.99 7.94
N GLU A 825 -15.58 -15.94 8.74
CA GLU A 825 -16.63 -15.34 9.58
C GLU A 825 -17.79 -14.80 8.73
N ASN A 826 -17.51 -14.12 7.61
CA ASN A 826 -18.52 -13.62 6.68
C ASN A 826 -19.28 -14.76 5.98
N ILE A 827 -18.59 -15.81 5.55
CA ILE A 827 -19.21 -17.03 4.98
C ILE A 827 -20.13 -17.67 6.02
N ARG A 828 -19.69 -17.77 7.26
CA ARG A 828 -20.50 -18.30 8.36
C ARG A 828 -21.72 -17.41 8.64
N ALA A 829 -21.55 -16.08 8.65
CA ALA A 829 -22.65 -15.13 8.83
C ALA A 829 -23.69 -15.25 7.71
N GLN A 830 -23.27 -15.30 6.45
CA GLN A 830 -24.11 -15.55 5.29
C GLN A 830 -24.86 -16.89 5.41
N ALA A 831 -24.18 -17.94 5.85
CA ALA A 831 -24.80 -19.25 6.07
C ALA A 831 -25.89 -19.23 7.14
N VAL A 832 -25.68 -18.47 8.24
CA VAL A 832 -26.69 -18.26 9.28
C VAL A 832 -27.87 -17.46 8.74
N GLU A 833 -27.61 -16.45 7.92
CA GLU A 833 -28.66 -15.65 7.30
C GLU A 833 -29.59 -16.51 6.42
N SER A 834 -28.99 -17.42 5.63
CA SER A 834 -29.67 -18.37 4.74
C SER A 834 -30.44 -19.49 5.47
N LEU A 835 -30.35 -19.60 6.80
CA LEU A 835 -31.14 -20.58 7.55
C LEU A 835 -32.65 -20.28 7.48
N PRO A 836 -33.51 -21.32 7.40
CA PRO A 836 -34.93 -21.19 7.64
C PRO A 836 -35.20 -20.63 9.05
N ALA A 837 -36.28 -19.87 9.21
CA ALA A 837 -36.61 -19.16 10.46
C ALA A 837 -36.67 -20.10 11.67
N GLU A 838 -37.17 -21.33 11.48
CA GLU A 838 -37.26 -22.36 12.51
C GLU A 838 -35.89 -22.87 13.01
N LEU A 839 -34.83 -22.71 12.22
CA LEU A 839 -33.47 -23.12 12.59
C LEU A 839 -32.62 -22.00 13.18
N LYS A 840 -33.04 -20.73 13.06
CA LYS A 840 -32.35 -19.56 13.63
C LYS A 840 -32.38 -19.49 15.17
N HIS A 841 -32.85 -20.53 15.84
CA HIS A 841 -32.88 -20.67 17.29
C HIS A 841 -32.12 -21.92 17.78
N TRP A 842 -31.55 -22.72 16.88
CA TRP A 842 -30.91 -23.98 17.23
C TRP A 842 -29.47 -23.73 17.73
N PRO A 843 -29.19 -23.93 19.03
CA PRO A 843 -27.91 -23.51 19.62
C PRO A 843 -26.69 -24.20 19.01
N GLU A 844 -26.87 -25.41 18.50
CA GLU A 844 -25.80 -26.19 17.85
C GLU A 844 -25.34 -25.62 16.50
N LEU A 845 -26.21 -24.92 15.76
CA LEU A 845 -25.86 -24.25 14.49
C LEU A 845 -25.36 -22.82 14.72
N LEU A 846 -25.75 -22.23 15.85
CA LEU A 846 -25.41 -20.86 16.22
C LEU A 846 -24.25 -20.80 17.22
N ARG A 847 -23.63 -21.94 17.52
CA ARG A 847 -22.47 -22.02 18.41
C ARG A 847 -21.35 -21.18 17.84
N LYS A 848 -20.73 -20.32 18.66
CA LYS A 848 -19.52 -19.60 18.24
C LYS A 848 -18.39 -20.60 17.91
N PRO A 849 -17.58 -20.34 16.87
CA PRO A 849 -16.40 -21.15 16.57
C PRO A 849 -15.51 -21.29 17.79
N LYS A 850 -14.88 -22.45 17.96
CA LYS A 850 -13.89 -22.60 19.03
C LYS A 850 -12.65 -21.80 18.62
N PRO A 851 -12.15 -20.86 19.45
CA PRO A 851 -10.93 -20.13 19.12
C PRO A 851 -9.79 -21.12 18.84
N ALA A 852 -8.98 -20.85 17.81
CA ALA A 852 -7.74 -21.58 17.61
C ALA A 852 -6.91 -21.51 18.91
N ALA A 853 -6.40 -22.66 19.36
CA ALA A 853 -5.61 -22.71 20.59
C ALA A 853 -4.29 -21.96 20.37
N GLY A 854 -4.20 -20.70 20.82
CA GLY A 854 -2.97 -19.93 20.57
C GLY A 854 -2.86 -18.50 21.08
N ALA A 855 -3.90 -17.84 21.58
CA ALA A 855 -3.73 -16.53 22.22
C ALA A 855 -3.62 -16.72 23.74
N ARG A 856 -2.38 -16.73 24.26
CA ARG A 856 -2.21 -16.37 25.67
C ARG A 856 -2.53 -14.89 25.77
N VAL A 857 -3.61 -14.56 26.46
CA VAL A 857 -3.78 -13.22 27.03
C VAL A 857 -2.63 -13.06 28.02
N ILE A 858 -1.61 -12.29 27.65
CA ILE A 858 -0.61 -11.83 28.61
C ILE A 858 -1.29 -10.70 29.37
N GLU A 859 -1.42 -10.85 30.68
CA GLU A 859 -1.88 -9.77 31.55
C GLU A 859 -1.04 -8.52 31.26
N ALA A 860 -1.73 -7.39 31.03
CA ALA A 860 -1.11 -6.08 30.83
C ALA A 860 0.02 -5.90 31.83
N SER A 861 1.25 -5.87 31.32
CA SER A 861 2.41 -5.91 32.19
C SER A 861 2.43 -4.66 33.07
N THR A 862 2.67 -4.84 34.36
CA THR A 862 3.02 -3.77 35.31
C THR A 862 4.41 -3.22 35.03
N ALA A 863 4.83 -3.17 33.76
CA ALA A 863 6.19 -2.88 33.38
C ALA A 863 6.54 -1.45 33.80
N ARG A 864 7.65 -1.37 34.52
CA ARG A 864 8.21 -0.11 34.99
C ARG A 864 8.74 0.66 33.79
N PHE A 865 8.33 1.90 33.64
CA PHE A 865 8.93 2.86 32.72
C PHE A 865 10.46 2.85 32.86
N VAL A 866 11.16 2.62 31.76
CA VAL A 866 12.63 2.64 31.67
C VAL A 866 13.06 4.01 31.17
N ARG A 867 12.62 4.37 29.96
CA ARG A 867 13.00 5.61 29.26
C ARG A 867 12.09 5.82 28.05
N ALA A 868 11.74 7.07 27.72
CA ALA A 868 11.23 7.42 26.40
C ALA A 868 12.42 7.45 25.42
N TRP A 869 12.58 6.39 24.64
CA TRP A 869 13.75 6.21 23.78
C TRP A 869 13.67 7.09 22.53
N THR A 870 14.78 7.72 22.16
CA THR A 870 14.91 8.40 20.86
C THR A 870 15.80 7.63 19.90
N GLN A 871 15.85 8.07 18.64
CA GLN A 871 16.72 7.48 17.63
C GLN A 871 18.20 7.71 17.96
N GLU A 872 18.55 8.89 18.51
CA GLU A 872 19.93 9.18 18.95
C GLU A 872 20.38 8.29 20.10
N ASP A 873 19.49 7.95 21.01
CA ASP A 873 19.82 7.14 22.19
C ASP A 873 20.34 5.75 21.83
N LEU A 874 19.95 5.23 20.67
CA LEU A 874 20.26 3.88 20.20
C LEU A 874 21.21 3.85 19.00
N ALA A 875 21.53 5.01 18.41
CA ALA A 875 22.29 5.13 17.16
C ALA A 875 23.61 4.35 17.18
N ASP A 876 24.42 4.51 18.24
CA ASP A 876 25.72 3.84 18.39
C ASP A 876 25.60 2.32 18.57
N SER A 877 24.44 1.83 19.00
CA SER A 877 24.20 0.41 19.28
C SER A 877 23.48 -0.34 18.17
N LEU A 878 22.88 0.36 17.19
CA LEU A 878 22.12 -0.24 16.09
C LEU A 878 22.97 -1.17 15.21
N GLY A 879 24.24 -0.83 14.97
CA GLY A 879 25.15 -1.69 14.19
C GLY A 879 25.33 -3.08 14.81
N ARG A 880 25.15 -3.20 16.13
CA ARG A 880 25.24 -4.46 16.86
C ARG A 880 24.02 -5.37 16.63
N VAL A 881 22.93 -4.91 16.02
CA VAL A 881 21.74 -5.74 15.72
C VAL A 881 22.07 -6.84 14.72
N THR A 882 22.88 -6.51 13.71
CA THR A 882 23.27 -7.43 12.63
C THR A 882 24.70 -7.94 12.79
N ALA A 883 25.60 -7.20 13.45
CA ALA A 883 27.01 -7.57 13.61
C ALA A 883 27.26 -8.58 14.76
N GLU A 884 26.39 -8.63 15.77
CA GLU A 884 26.54 -9.51 16.94
C GLU A 884 25.45 -10.60 16.96
N PRO A 885 25.75 -11.81 17.45
CA PRO A 885 24.71 -12.81 17.71
C PRO A 885 23.72 -12.30 18.77
N ARG A 886 22.47 -12.05 18.38
CA ARG A 886 21.37 -11.62 19.25
C ARG A 886 20.48 -12.77 19.73
N ASP A 887 19.81 -12.60 20.87
CA ASP A 887 18.92 -13.62 21.42
C ASP A 887 17.52 -13.48 20.81
N LEU A 888 17.30 -14.16 19.67
CA LEU A 888 16.01 -14.13 18.96
C LEU A 888 14.85 -14.69 19.79
N LYS A 889 15.11 -15.57 20.78
CA LYS A 889 14.05 -16.06 21.68
C LYS A 889 13.63 -14.98 22.66
N ARG A 890 14.60 -14.21 23.17
CA ARG A 890 14.34 -13.05 24.02
C ARG A 890 13.68 -11.93 23.22
N GLY A 891 14.11 -11.70 21.97
CA GLY A 891 13.45 -10.77 21.04
C GLY A 891 11.98 -11.12 20.80
N ALA A 892 11.66 -12.39 20.54
CA ALA A 892 10.27 -12.86 20.39
C ALA A 892 9.41 -12.59 21.64
N LEU A 893 9.99 -12.74 22.85
CA LEU A 893 9.29 -12.39 24.09
C LEU A 893 8.98 -10.89 24.17
N PHE A 894 9.92 -10.03 23.74
CA PHE A 894 9.70 -8.58 23.73
C PHE A 894 8.74 -8.14 22.64
N PHE A 895 8.65 -8.87 21.53
CA PHE A 895 7.64 -8.66 20.50
C PHE A 895 6.22 -8.84 21.05
N GLU A 896 6.02 -9.81 21.94
CA GLU A 896 4.75 -9.97 22.66
C GLU A 896 4.56 -8.91 23.75
N ARG A 897 5.59 -8.63 24.57
CA ARG A 897 5.48 -7.68 25.70
C ARG A 897 5.28 -6.23 25.29
N ALA A 898 5.89 -5.81 24.19
CA ALA A 898 5.69 -4.48 23.60
C ALA A 898 4.38 -4.41 22.79
N THR A 899 3.51 -5.42 22.88
CA THR A 899 2.21 -5.50 22.18
C THR A 899 2.30 -5.50 20.65
N CYS A 900 3.49 -5.60 20.07
CA CYS A 900 3.66 -5.71 18.62
C CYS A 900 2.87 -6.89 18.06
N ALA A 901 2.82 -8.01 18.80
CA ALA A 901 2.06 -9.20 18.44
C ALA A 901 0.53 -9.01 18.43
N GLU A 902 -0.03 -7.91 18.95
CA GLU A 902 -1.47 -7.63 18.85
C GLU A 902 -1.87 -7.14 17.46
N CYS A 903 -0.98 -6.40 16.81
CA CYS A 903 -1.22 -5.83 15.48
C CYS A 903 -0.46 -6.55 14.38
N HIS A 904 0.75 -7.03 14.64
CA HIS A 904 1.66 -7.56 13.64
C HIS A 904 1.80 -9.08 13.72
N ARG A 905 1.97 -9.67 12.53
CA ARG A 905 2.31 -11.08 12.38
C ARG A 905 3.82 -11.24 12.21
N PHE A 906 4.37 -12.30 12.77
CA PHE A 906 5.71 -12.80 12.47
C PHE A 906 5.67 -14.33 12.43
N ASP A 907 6.12 -14.90 11.32
CA ASP A 907 6.16 -16.36 11.10
C ASP A 907 4.80 -17.06 11.33
N GLY A 908 3.75 -16.46 10.80
CA GLY A 908 2.39 -17.00 10.92
C GLY A 908 1.69 -16.73 12.26
N LYS A 909 2.34 -16.07 13.24
CA LYS A 909 1.79 -15.81 14.58
C LYS A 909 1.63 -14.32 14.88
N GLY A 910 0.63 -13.98 15.68
CA GLY A 910 0.32 -12.59 16.08
C GLY A 910 -0.88 -12.02 15.34
N GLY A 911 -1.06 -10.71 15.49
CA GLY A 911 -2.15 -9.91 14.95
C GLY A 911 -2.06 -9.71 13.46
N SER A 912 -3.03 -8.97 12.93
CA SER A 912 -3.11 -8.71 11.49
C SER A 912 -3.62 -7.31 11.16
N THR A 913 -3.84 -6.47 12.16
CA THR A 913 -4.24 -5.07 11.99
C THR A 913 -3.13 -4.27 11.30
N GLY A 914 -1.86 -4.52 11.62
CA GLY A 914 -0.67 -3.93 11.01
C GLY A 914 0.05 -4.86 10.01
N PRO A 915 1.11 -4.41 9.31
CA PRO A 915 1.89 -5.18 8.34
C PRO A 915 2.46 -6.49 8.89
N ASP A 916 2.61 -7.49 8.02
CA ASP A 916 3.36 -8.71 8.37
C ASP A 916 4.86 -8.38 8.36
N LEU A 917 5.54 -8.69 9.45
CA LEU A 917 6.96 -8.36 9.67
C LEU A 917 7.89 -9.54 9.36
N THR A 918 7.38 -10.67 8.89
CA THR A 918 8.18 -11.87 8.57
C THR A 918 9.24 -11.60 7.49
N GLY A 919 8.98 -10.67 6.56
CA GLY A 919 9.93 -10.25 5.51
C GLY A 919 10.43 -8.82 5.71
N ALA A 920 10.55 -8.34 6.96
CA ALA A 920 11.00 -6.98 7.22
C ALA A 920 12.46 -6.74 6.78
N SER A 921 13.31 -7.77 6.80
CA SER A 921 14.74 -7.66 6.46
C SER A 921 15.04 -7.29 5.01
N GLY A 922 14.11 -7.54 4.08
CA GLY A 922 14.24 -7.11 2.68
C GLY A 922 14.08 -5.60 2.50
N ARG A 923 13.35 -4.96 3.42
CA ARG A 923 12.87 -3.57 3.29
C ARG A 923 13.53 -2.59 4.25
N PHE A 924 13.83 -3.06 5.46
CA PHE A 924 14.24 -2.18 6.56
C PHE A 924 15.61 -2.57 7.08
N SER A 925 16.46 -1.56 7.26
CA SER A 925 17.62 -1.67 8.13
C SER A 925 17.18 -1.63 9.62
N PRO A 926 18.07 -1.97 10.58
CA PRO A 926 17.79 -1.75 11.99
C PRO A 926 17.38 -0.30 12.33
N HIS A 927 17.95 0.66 11.59
CA HIS A 927 17.63 2.08 11.74
C HIS A 927 16.22 2.39 11.25
N ASP A 928 15.85 1.97 10.04
CA ASP A 928 14.51 2.23 9.46
C ASP A 928 13.40 1.56 10.29
N LEU A 929 13.65 0.35 10.77
CA LEU A 929 12.69 -0.36 11.62
C LEU A 929 12.52 0.33 12.97
N LEU A 930 13.59 0.81 13.60
CA LEU A 930 13.50 1.56 14.85
C LEU A 930 12.72 2.88 14.66
N GLU A 931 13.01 3.62 13.58
CA GLU A 931 12.30 4.86 13.24
C GLU A 931 10.79 4.61 13.07
N SER A 932 10.43 3.54 12.36
CA SER A 932 9.03 3.13 12.17
C SER A 932 8.31 2.79 13.49
N ILE A 933 9.05 2.31 14.50
CA ILE A 933 8.49 1.98 15.82
C ILE A 933 8.35 3.25 16.69
N LEU A 934 9.36 4.12 16.66
CA LEU A 934 9.38 5.34 17.48
C LEU A 934 8.45 6.43 16.92
N SER A 935 8.32 6.53 15.60
CA SER A 935 7.56 7.56 14.87
C SER A 935 6.58 6.92 13.87
N PRO A 936 5.58 6.14 14.32
CA PRO A 936 4.73 5.34 13.45
C PRO A 936 3.87 6.15 12.47
N SER A 937 3.55 7.42 12.78
CA SER A 937 2.80 8.32 11.90
C SER A 937 3.67 9.03 10.85
N LEU A 938 5.00 8.84 10.87
CA LEU A 938 5.90 9.48 9.91
C LEU A 938 5.65 9.00 8.47
N GLU A 939 5.27 7.74 8.32
CA GLU A 939 4.97 7.11 7.04
C GLU A 939 3.89 6.03 7.24
N VAL A 940 2.72 6.21 6.64
CA VAL A 940 1.61 5.26 6.72
C VAL A 940 1.26 4.79 5.32
N SER A 941 1.50 3.51 5.03
CA SER A 941 1.11 2.92 3.74
C SER A 941 -0.40 2.98 3.55
N ASP A 942 -0.85 3.29 2.33
CA ASP A 942 -2.25 3.36 1.91
C ASP A 942 -3.07 2.13 2.30
N GLN A 943 -2.43 0.96 2.40
CA GLN A 943 -3.08 -0.29 2.82
C GLN A 943 -3.58 -0.23 4.28
N TYR A 944 -2.92 0.53 5.14
CA TYR A 944 -3.19 0.65 6.57
C TYR A 944 -3.66 2.06 6.97
N GLN A 945 -3.66 3.00 6.02
CA GLN A 945 -4.11 4.36 6.23
C GLN A 945 -5.59 4.39 6.62
N GLN A 946 -5.89 5.15 7.67
CA GLN A 946 -7.27 5.33 8.12
C GLN A 946 -7.95 6.44 7.31
N THR A 947 -9.27 6.45 7.33
CA THR A 947 -10.10 7.53 6.82
C THR A 947 -10.54 8.40 7.99
N GLU A 948 -10.33 9.70 7.85
CA GLU A 948 -10.96 10.72 8.67
C GLU A 948 -12.24 11.20 7.96
N LEU A 949 -13.34 11.17 8.70
CA LEU A 949 -14.66 11.58 8.27
C LEU A 949 -15.08 12.78 9.11
N LEU A 950 -15.37 13.90 8.45
CA LEU A 950 -15.98 15.08 9.05
C LEU A 950 -17.48 15.09 8.71
N THR A 951 -18.32 15.13 9.74
CA THR A 951 -19.77 15.26 9.57
C THR A 951 -20.19 16.72 9.43
N THR A 952 -21.37 16.97 8.85
CA THR A 952 -21.93 18.32 8.62
C THR A 952 -22.27 19.09 9.90
N ASP A 953 -22.35 18.41 11.05
CA ASP A 953 -22.47 19.00 12.38
C ASP A 953 -21.11 19.20 13.09
N GLY A 954 -20.01 18.87 12.42
CA GLY A 954 -18.64 19.18 12.84
C GLY A 954 -17.97 18.12 13.72
N GLU A 955 -18.50 16.90 13.80
CA GLU A 955 -17.86 15.76 14.46
C GLU A 955 -16.83 15.09 13.53
N VAL A 956 -15.75 14.59 14.11
CA VAL A 956 -14.67 13.92 13.38
C VAL A 956 -14.58 12.47 13.84
N PHE A 957 -14.67 11.54 12.89
CA PHE A 957 -14.48 10.11 13.11
C PHE A 957 -13.26 9.63 12.36
N VAL A 958 -12.44 8.80 13.00
CA VAL A 958 -11.29 8.15 12.35
C VAL A 958 -11.51 6.65 12.36
N GLY A 959 -11.43 6.04 11.19
CA GLY A 959 -11.66 4.61 11.08
C GLY A 959 -11.40 4.08 9.68
N ARG A 960 -11.84 2.86 9.42
CA ARG A 960 -11.69 2.22 8.12
C ARG A 960 -13.03 1.93 7.48
N ILE A 961 -13.20 2.27 6.22
CA ILE A 961 -14.46 2.05 5.51
C ILE A 961 -14.68 0.54 5.35
N GLU A 962 -15.77 0.02 5.93
CA GLU A 962 -16.22 -1.36 5.73
C GLU A 962 -17.13 -1.47 4.51
N GLU A 963 -18.02 -0.49 4.34
CA GLU A 963 -19.03 -0.46 3.29
C GLU A 963 -19.26 0.99 2.86
N GLN A 964 -19.44 1.20 1.56
CA GLN A 964 -19.79 2.50 0.99
C GLN A 964 -20.61 2.32 -0.27
N ASP A 965 -21.74 3.01 -0.34
CA ASP A 965 -22.60 3.11 -1.53
C ASP A 965 -23.10 4.56 -1.76
N GLU A 966 -24.05 4.75 -2.67
CA GLU A 966 -24.59 6.07 -3.00
C GLU A 966 -25.38 6.72 -1.84
N SER A 967 -25.88 5.91 -0.91
CA SER A 967 -26.77 6.32 0.18
C SER A 967 -26.11 6.36 1.56
N ARG A 968 -25.15 5.46 1.83
CA ARG A 968 -24.57 5.29 3.18
C ARG A 968 -23.09 4.90 3.16
N LEU A 969 -22.44 5.10 4.32
CA LEU A 969 -21.06 4.68 4.61
C LEU A 969 -20.98 4.06 6.00
N VAL A 970 -20.30 2.93 6.13
CA VAL A 970 -20.01 2.27 7.42
C VAL A 970 -18.51 2.36 7.71
N LEU A 971 -18.16 2.95 8.85
CA LEU A 971 -16.79 3.20 9.28
C LEU A 971 -16.45 2.36 10.53
N LEU A 972 -15.37 1.56 10.45
CA LEU A 972 -14.83 0.77 11.55
C LEU A 972 -13.90 1.62 12.43
N THR A 973 -14.36 2.01 13.60
CA THR A 973 -13.66 2.95 14.51
C THR A 973 -12.82 2.24 15.58
N GLY A 974 -13.18 1.02 15.98
CA GLY A 974 -12.44 0.26 17.01
C GLY A 974 -11.00 -0.10 16.60
N VAL A 975 -10.09 -0.25 17.57
CA VAL A 975 -8.65 -0.56 17.33
C VAL A 975 -8.44 -1.90 16.62
N ASP A 976 -9.29 -2.88 16.91
CA ASP A 976 -9.36 -4.20 16.27
C ASP A 976 -10.42 -4.24 15.13
N TYR A 977 -11.00 -3.09 14.81
CA TYR A 977 -12.13 -2.93 13.88
C TYR A 977 -13.41 -3.67 14.33
N SER A 978 -13.63 -3.84 15.64
CA SER A 978 -14.85 -4.47 16.18
C SER A 978 -16.03 -3.52 16.34
N GLU A 979 -15.78 -2.21 16.40
CA GLU A 979 -16.80 -1.16 16.51
C GLU A 979 -17.00 -0.51 15.15
N SER A 980 -18.26 -0.28 14.78
CA SER A 980 -18.64 0.41 13.55
C SER A 980 -19.65 1.52 13.81
N VAL A 981 -19.59 2.55 12.97
CA VAL A 981 -20.55 3.66 12.94
C VAL A 981 -21.05 3.81 11.51
N GLU A 982 -22.37 3.91 11.34
CA GLU A 982 -23.02 4.12 10.05
C GLU A 982 -23.41 5.58 9.89
N PHE A 983 -23.15 6.14 8.70
CA PHE A 983 -23.45 7.52 8.32
C PHE A 983 -24.30 7.53 7.05
N GLN A 984 -25.30 8.41 7.00
CA GLN A 984 -25.97 8.75 5.74
C GLN A 984 -25.05 9.67 4.90
N ARG A 985 -25.14 9.56 3.57
CA ARG A 985 -24.19 10.28 2.70
C ARG A 985 -24.28 11.80 2.83
N ASP A 986 -25.45 12.33 3.14
CA ASP A 986 -25.74 13.75 3.35
C ASP A 986 -25.31 14.28 4.72
N GLU A 987 -24.99 13.40 5.67
CA GLU A 987 -24.40 13.76 6.97
C GLU A 987 -22.88 14.00 6.87
N ILE A 988 -22.23 13.59 5.76
CA ILE A 988 -20.78 13.63 5.59
C ILE A 988 -20.36 14.89 4.82
N GLU A 989 -19.64 15.80 5.50
CA GLU A 989 -19.05 16.98 4.88
C GLU A 989 -17.78 16.63 4.09
N SER A 990 -16.88 15.82 4.66
CA SER A 990 -15.68 15.39 3.95
C SER A 990 -15.14 14.03 4.41
N LEU A 991 -14.41 13.37 3.51
CA LEU A 991 -13.62 12.17 3.76
C LEU A 991 -12.21 12.43 3.28
N ARG A 992 -11.21 12.27 4.16
CA ARG A 992 -9.81 12.41 3.79
C ARG A 992 -8.96 11.30 4.40
N PRO A 993 -7.85 10.90 3.78
CA PRO A 993 -6.91 10.00 4.42
C PRO A 993 -6.33 10.63 5.70
N SER A 994 -6.29 9.86 6.79
CA SER A 994 -5.73 10.31 8.06
C SER A 994 -4.19 10.27 7.99
N PRO A 995 -3.49 11.31 8.49
CA PRO A 995 -2.04 11.31 8.57
C PRO A 995 -1.50 10.46 9.74
N LEU A 996 -2.37 10.02 10.66
CA LEU A 996 -1.97 9.32 11.87
C LEU A 996 -1.97 7.80 11.70
N SER A 997 -0.96 7.16 12.27
CA SER A 997 -0.91 5.71 12.38
C SER A 997 -1.76 5.21 13.53
N ARG A 998 -2.36 4.02 13.37
CA ARG A 998 -2.99 3.29 14.47
C ARG A 998 -1.97 2.65 15.42
N MET A 999 -0.71 2.52 15.01
CA MET A 999 0.34 1.97 15.88
C MET A 999 0.66 2.99 16.99
N PRO A 1000 0.55 2.62 18.28
CA PRO A 1000 0.82 3.55 19.38
C PRO A 1000 2.30 3.98 19.44
N THR A 1001 2.55 5.18 19.95
CA THR A 1001 3.88 5.63 20.36
C THR A 1001 4.26 5.06 21.73
N GLY A 1002 5.57 5.06 22.09
CA GLY A 1002 6.03 4.66 23.42
C GLY A 1002 6.06 3.14 23.69
N LEU A 1003 5.90 2.30 22.65
CA LEU A 1003 5.91 0.83 22.79
C LEU A 1003 7.21 0.27 23.37
N LEU A 1004 8.32 1.02 23.22
CA LEU A 1004 9.65 0.63 23.71
C LEU A 1004 9.95 1.13 25.12
N ASP A 1005 9.08 1.96 25.73
CA ASP A 1005 9.41 2.72 26.93
C ASP A 1005 9.66 1.86 28.17
N SER A 1006 9.18 0.62 28.13
CA SER A 1006 9.35 -0.39 29.18
C SER A 1006 10.56 -1.31 28.96
N LEU A 1007 11.28 -1.16 27.85
CA LEU A 1007 12.38 -2.02 27.44
C LEU A 1007 13.73 -1.36 27.73
N THR A 1008 14.74 -2.18 28.05
CA THR A 1008 16.14 -1.77 28.11
C THR A 1008 16.76 -1.77 26.71
N GLU A 1009 17.86 -1.05 26.50
CA GLU A 1009 18.60 -1.03 25.21
C GLU A 1009 18.83 -2.44 24.63
N ASP A 1010 19.46 -3.37 25.37
CA ASP A 1010 19.71 -4.73 24.86
C ASP A 1010 18.43 -5.51 24.52
N ALA A 1011 17.30 -5.19 25.18
CA ALA A 1011 16.00 -5.79 24.88
C ALA A 1011 15.44 -5.28 23.55
N ILE A 1012 15.62 -3.98 23.28
CA ILE A 1012 15.25 -3.35 22.01
C ILE A 1012 16.10 -3.94 20.88
N LEU A 1013 17.41 -4.09 21.07
CA LEU A 1013 18.30 -4.66 20.04
C LEU A 1013 17.94 -6.12 19.70
N ASP A 1014 17.57 -6.94 20.69
CA ASP A 1014 17.07 -8.30 20.42
C ASP A 1014 15.70 -8.32 19.75
N LEU A 1015 14.80 -7.39 20.10
CA LEU A 1015 13.51 -7.23 19.43
C LEU A 1015 13.70 -6.89 17.95
N LEU A 1016 14.56 -5.91 17.64
CA LEU A 1016 14.89 -5.54 16.26
C LEU A 1016 15.52 -6.72 15.51
N ALA A 1017 16.46 -7.43 16.13
CA ALA A 1017 17.10 -8.61 15.53
C ALA A 1017 16.09 -9.74 15.25
N TYR A 1018 15.10 -9.94 16.13
CA TYR A 1018 14.02 -10.89 15.90
C TYR A 1018 13.19 -10.52 14.66
N CYS A 1019 12.73 -9.27 14.57
CA CYS A 1019 11.97 -8.78 13.42
C CYS A 1019 12.75 -8.84 12.09
N LEU A 1020 14.08 -8.73 12.13
CA LEU A 1020 14.95 -8.78 10.95
C LEU A 1020 15.54 -10.18 10.68
N SER A 1021 15.13 -11.21 11.42
CA SER A 1021 15.75 -12.55 11.34
C SER A 1021 15.32 -13.40 10.14
N LYS A 1022 14.33 -12.94 9.38
CA LYS A 1022 13.75 -13.60 8.20
C LYS A 1022 13.69 -12.61 7.05
#